data_AF-A0A1C5IAX6-F1
#
_entry.id   AF-A0A1C5IAX6-F1
#
_cell.length_a   1.000
_cell.length_b   1.000
_cell.length_c   1.000
_cell.angle_alpha   90.00
_cell.angle_beta   90.00
_cell.angle_gamma   90.00
#
_symmetry.space_group_name_H-M   'P 1'
#
loop_
_entity.id
_entity.type
_entity.pdbx_description
1 polymer ?
#
loop_
_entity_poly.entity_id
_entity_poly.type
_entity_poly.pdbx_seq_one_letter_code
_entity_poly.pdbx_strand_id
1 'polypeptide(L)'
;MTAVAEAVAAAGLVTDHPGATPPMTYNVLLRVPAGSAAGTPTTVAGTLQNTVGGRRTPTQRPTLSLFLGPGATLRGIAYWLCRTIKPAGAPDATPYDEMRVARALWAWNRDYLTALGGPAAWRTGLWLPVPVEVAADGAQWVTDWDTVAGWADGLPTGLGVSLDAPAQHLPLPDPAALARAVAAELAVRDLDEVADVVERDLVGNPFEAVFRIVEILRQVRADDPEDAVELAATLVGRLTAGELATLAGVTAGHALLRRLWALVGPADDGDAEDARDALGPALGLTRTGSGTWQPPDVIGPTVLPDELPPVPPAPPVKGKKPAPQGLRSPWKEPTENPGGRHTMVLGRDLCIGVTDSYTQKNGTSWTGPAYAGRLDPARFIQDNAAAIGLTTAEERARLRVTELIAPNEGRLDAARGADKGTLSTGIQQWSAHLNEELPVLLARFKRVAPDHYDLFFGMYGLDTEPWWRVGGKEAAVEVADPAQIRAANPEAFDATGAPREGKEYALRYATLFRVPAGGGRQRLAEPPDSVTQVLPRHAFFGVTAKGKAYTVAPEWCGRIRLASLCSLPYNVVQVWTAVWRFERLARQPLGKAKLLVRGRQYRIRDFVTSEYAAALVIDQHINAPFWVPEAIDRAINRTERAIERMAEPARTELRPFDEGTSGPLRAPWLRLFQINYLAERNLVGKADRDMRITGLHDRFNDTNGWVGLDPEPGSFAGWVGP
;
A
#
# COMPACT_ATOMS: atom_id res chain seq x y z
N MET A 1 -8.12 -30.09 -60.54
CA MET A 1 -7.47 -29.25 -59.50
C MET A 1 -7.75 -27.75 -59.67
N THR A 2 -8.81 -27.34 -60.38
CA THR A 2 -9.14 -25.91 -60.56
C THR A 2 -10.60 -25.55 -60.28
N ALA A 3 -11.48 -26.54 -60.03
CA ALA A 3 -12.90 -26.28 -59.71
C ALA A 3 -13.20 -26.09 -58.21
N VAL A 4 -12.24 -26.36 -57.31
CA VAL A 4 -12.41 -26.16 -55.85
C VAL A 4 -11.95 -24.75 -55.42
N ALA A 5 -11.05 -24.11 -56.17
CA ALA A 5 -10.58 -22.77 -55.86
C ALA A 5 -11.61 -21.68 -56.24
N GLU A 6 -12.35 -21.86 -57.34
CA GLU A 6 -13.36 -20.88 -57.79
C GLU A 6 -14.68 -20.98 -57.01
N ALA A 7 -15.03 -22.16 -56.48
CA ALA A 7 -16.18 -22.33 -55.58
C ALA A 7 -15.96 -21.70 -54.19
N VAL A 8 -14.70 -21.53 -53.76
CA VAL A 8 -14.35 -20.86 -52.50
C VAL A 8 -14.37 -19.34 -52.63
N ALA A 9 -14.08 -18.79 -53.83
CA ALA A 9 -14.16 -17.35 -54.08
C ALA A 9 -15.59 -16.83 -54.30
N ALA A 10 -16.50 -17.64 -54.84
CA ALA A 10 -17.88 -17.24 -55.16
C ALA A 10 -18.91 -17.43 -54.03
N ALA A 11 -18.55 -18.13 -52.93
CA ALA A 11 -19.49 -18.47 -51.86
C ALA A 11 -19.63 -17.43 -50.73
N GLY A 12 -18.93 -16.29 -50.78
CA GLY A 12 -19.08 -15.25 -49.75
C GLY A 12 -18.79 -15.71 -48.31
N LEU A 13 -17.94 -16.73 -48.15
CA LEU A 13 -17.52 -17.26 -46.86
C LEU A 13 -16.11 -16.75 -46.51
N VAL A 14 -15.97 -15.42 -46.47
CA VAL A 14 -15.17 -14.81 -45.39
C VAL A 14 -16.14 -14.75 -44.23
N THR A 15 -16.28 -15.87 -43.52
CA THR A 15 -16.97 -15.86 -42.25
C THR A 15 -16.13 -14.97 -41.33
N ASP A 16 -16.69 -13.80 -41.01
CA ASP A 16 -16.65 -13.28 -39.65
C ASP A 16 -16.61 -14.47 -38.70
N HIS A 17 -15.51 -14.66 -37.98
CA HIS A 17 -15.55 -15.44 -36.76
C HIS A 17 -16.20 -14.53 -35.70
N PRO A 18 -17.47 -14.72 -35.32
CA PRO A 18 -18.04 -14.08 -34.15
C PRO A 18 -17.58 -14.95 -32.98
N GLY A 19 -16.32 -14.79 -32.57
CA GLY A 19 -15.71 -15.71 -31.61
C GLY A 19 -14.29 -15.39 -31.17
N ALA A 20 -13.53 -14.59 -31.92
CA ALA A 20 -12.32 -13.97 -31.38
C ALA A 20 -12.72 -12.67 -30.67
N THR A 21 -12.65 -12.67 -29.34
CA THR A 21 -12.77 -11.45 -28.52
C THR A 21 -11.83 -10.40 -29.12
N PRO A 22 -12.28 -9.17 -29.43
CA PRO A 22 -11.47 -8.24 -30.20
C PRO A 22 -10.17 -7.94 -29.43
N PRO A 23 -8.99 -7.98 -30.08
CA PRO A 23 -7.71 -7.58 -29.47
C PRO A 23 -7.64 -6.07 -29.17
N MET A 24 -8.74 -5.33 -29.28
CA MET A 24 -8.83 -3.88 -29.11
C MET A 24 -9.36 -3.54 -27.71
N THR A 25 -8.51 -3.65 -26.69
CA THR A 25 -8.79 -3.01 -25.40
C THR A 25 -8.50 -1.52 -25.53
N TYR A 26 -9.53 -0.68 -25.37
CA TYR A 26 -9.33 0.77 -25.23
C TYR A 26 -8.83 1.10 -23.82
N ASN A 27 -9.41 0.47 -22.80
CA ASN A 27 -9.11 0.62 -21.36
C ASN A 27 -8.43 1.95 -21.01
N VAL A 28 -9.15 3.07 -21.14
CA VAL A 28 -8.63 4.41 -20.85
C VAL A 28 -9.44 5.08 -19.76
N LEU A 29 -8.80 6.01 -19.06
CA LEU A 29 -9.47 6.97 -18.19
C LEU A 29 -9.55 8.32 -18.92
N LEU A 30 -10.77 8.75 -19.25
CA LEU A 30 -11.02 10.07 -19.85
C LEU A 30 -10.94 11.16 -18.79
N ARG A 31 -10.18 12.22 -19.08
CA ARG A 31 -10.17 13.47 -18.32
C ARG A 31 -10.67 14.61 -19.20
N VAL A 32 -11.68 15.29 -18.67
CA VAL A 32 -12.25 16.49 -19.25
C VAL A 32 -11.64 17.69 -18.54
N PRO A 33 -11.11 18.70 -19.27
CA PRO A 33 -10.58 19.91 -18.68
C PRO A 33 -11.60 20.63 -17.78
N ALA A 34 -11.09 21.33 -16.78
CA ALA A 34 -11.90 22.23 -15.97
C ALA A 34 -12.60 23.27 -16.87
N GLY A 35 -13.87 23.58 -16.56
CA GLY A 35 -14.69 24.51 -17.34
C GLY A 35 -15.64 23.84 -18.35
N SER A 36 -15.52 22.53 -18.61
CA SER A 36 -16.57 21.80 -19.32
C SER A 36 -17.86 21.80 -18.50
N ALA A 37 -19.01 22.00 -19.17
CA ALA A 37 -20.31 21.94 -18.55
C ALA A 37 -20.57 20.55 -17.93
N ALA A 38 -21.32 20.52 -16.82
CA ALA A 38 -21.73 19.27 -16.19
C ALA A 38 -22.62 18.45 -17.15
N GLY A 39 -22.39 17.14 -17.21
CA GLY A 39 -23.08 16.22 -18.13
C GLY A 39 -22.19 15.77 -19.28
N THR A 40 -22.79 15.19 -20.32
CA THR A 40 -22.09 14.81 -21.56
C THR A 40 -22.25 15.94 -22.56
N PRO A 41 -21.21 16.75 -22.84
CA PRO A 41 -21.29 17.86 -23.78
C PRO A 41 -21.65 17.35 -25.19
N THR A 42 -22.41 18.13 -25.94
CA THR A 42 -22.70 17.80 -27.33
C THR A 42 -21.43 17.91 -28.15
N THR A 43 -21.12 16.88 -28.94
CA THR A 43 -19.99 16.94 -29.87
C THR A 43 -20.44 17.57 -31.19
N VAL A 44 -19.68 18.54 -31.68
CA VAL A 44 -19.94 19.25 -32.95
C VAL A 44 -18.73 19.15 -33.88
N ALA A 45 -19.01 19.13 -35.18
CA ALA A 45 -17.96 19.25 -36.18
C ALA A 45 -17.49 20.71 -36.27
N GLY A 46 -16.19 20.96 -36.17
CA GLY A 46 -15.64 22.31 -36.29
C GLY A 46 -14.11 22.35 -36.31
N THR A 47 -13.55 23.43 -36.86
CA THR A 47 -12.10 23.59 -37.03
C THR A 47 -11.36 23.53 -35.69
N LEU A 48 -10.41 22.61 -35.61
CA LEU A 48 -9.49 22.50 -34.48
C LEU A 48 -8.47 23.65 -34.50
N GLN A 49 -8.29 24.31 -33.36
CA GLN A 49 -7.21 25.29 -33.16
C GLN A 49 -5.86 24.61 -32.94
N ASN A 50 -5.87 23.40 -32.39
CA ASN A 50 -4.70 22.61 -32.05
C ASN A 50 -4.35 21.63 -33.17
N THR A 51 -3.35 21.97 -33.98
CA THR A 51 -2.87 21.12 -35.09
C THR A 51 -1.79 20.12 -34.68
N VAL A 52 -1.29 20.20 -33.43
CA VAL A 52 -0.31 19.27 -32.84
C VAL A 52 -0.70 18.90 -31.42
N GLY A 53 -0.35 17.69 -31.00
CA GLY A 53 -0.53 17.10 -29.68
C GLY A 53 0.53 17.54 -28.66
N GLY A 54 0.39 17.10 -27.40
CA GLY A 54 1.24 17.51 -26.27
C GLY A 54 0.69 18.62 -25.36
N ARG A 55 1.60 19.30 -24.64
CA ARG A 55 1.26 20.41 -23.71
C ARG A 55 0.64 21.60 -24.43
N ARG A 56 -0.20 22.34 -23.69
CA ARG A 56 -0.93 23.49 -24.22
C ARG A 56 -0.37 24.79 -23.70
N THR A 57 -0.37 25.82 -24.55
CA THR A 57 -0.21 27.20 -24.10
C THR A 57 -1.53 27.72 -23.53
N PRO A 58 -1.53 28.72 -22.63
CA PRO A 58 -2.76 29.33 -22.11
C PRO A 58 -3.68 29.92 -23.18
N THR A 59 -3.16 30.20 -24.38
CA THR A 59 -3.91 30.74 -25.52
C THR A 59 -4.61 29.68 -26.37
N GLN A 60 -4.28 28.40 -26.19
CA GLN A 60 -4.88 27.29 -26.92
C GLN A 60 -6.15 26.81 -26.22
N ARG A 61 -7.15 26.34 -27.00
CA ARG A 61 -8.31 25.66 -26.43
C ARG A 61 -7.89 24.41 -25.64
N PRO A 62 -8.47 24.17 -24.46
CA PRO A 62 -8.27 22.93 -23.74
C PRO A 62 -8.69 21.73 -24.57
N THR A 63 -7.92 20.66 -24.52
CA THR A 63 -8.23 19.39 -25.19
C THR A 63 -8.62 18.33 -24.19
N LEU A 64 -9.50 17.41 -24.58
CA LEU A 64 -9.70 16.18 -23.83
C LEU A 64 -8.39 15.40 -23.72
N SER A 65 -8.24 14.69 -22.61
CA SER A 65 -7.04 13.90 -22.32
C SER A 65 -7.43 12.49 -21.90
N LEU A 66 -6.62 11.52 -22.28
CA LEU A 66 -6.76 10.13 -21.88
C LEU A 66 -5.56 9.72 -21.04
N PHE A 67 -5.79 8.95 -19.99
CA PHE A 67 -4.73 8.18 -19.33
C PHE A 67 -4.86 6.72 -19.73
N LEU A 68 -3.76 6.15 -20.23
CA LEU A 68 -3.76 4.78 -20.73
C LEU A 68 -3.92 3.78 -19.58
N GLY A 69 -4.95 2.96 -19.58
CA GLY A 69 -5.02 1.80 -18.69
C GLY A 69 -4.23 0.62 -19.24
N PRO A 70 -4.03 -0.44 -18.44
CA PRO A 70 -3.42 -1.68 -18.90
C PRO A 70 -4.09 -2.24 -20.15
N GLY A 71 -3.30 -2.61 -21.16
CA GLY A 71 -3.81 -3.17 -22.41
C GLY A 71 -4.31 -2.12 -23.42
N ALA A 72 -4.33 -0.83 -23.10
CA ALA A 72 -4.79 0.20 -24.03
C ALA A 72 -3.97 0.19 -25.33
N THR A 73 -4.65 0.13 -26.47
CA THR A 73 -4.03 0.18 -27.81
C THR A 73 -4.43 1.48 -28.52
N LEU A 74 -3.59 2.00 -29.42
CA LEU A 74 -3.95 3.16 -30.24
C LEU A 74 -5.24 2.91 -31.04
N ARG A 75 -5.37 1.70 -31.60
CA ARG A 75 -6.55 1.30 -32.36
C ARG A 75 -7.79 1.21 -31.46
N GLY A 76 -7.67 0.67 -30.25
CA GLY A 76 -8.75 0.64 -29.26
C GLY A 76 -9.21 2.06 -28.87
N ILE A 77 -8.27 2.99 -28.67
CA ILE A 77 -8.58 4.40 -28.39
C ILE A 77 -9.32 5.05 -29.57
N ALA A 78 -8.84 4.84 -30.79
CA ALA A 78 -9.50 5.36 -31.98
C ALA A 78 -10.92 4.80 -32.14
N TYR A 79 -11.10 3.50 -31.94
CA TYR A 79 -12.41 2.85 -31.89
C TYR A 79 -13.33 3.51 -30.85
N TRP A 80 -12.83 3.76 -29.64
CA TRP A 80 -13.61 4.41 -28.58
C TRP A 80 -13.98 5.86 -28.96
N LEU A 81 -13.01 6.66 -29.44
CA LEU A 81 -13.23 8.04 -29.86
C LEU A 81 -14.29 8.14 -30.97
N CYS A 82 -14.15 7.35 -32.03
CA CYS A 82 -15.06 7.36 -33.18
C CYS A 82 -16.50 6.99 -32.81
N ARG A 83 -16.71 6.23 -31.72
CA ARG A 83 -18.03 5.80 -31.28
C ARG A 83 -18.62 6.66 -30.18
N THR A 84 -17.79 7.19 -29.28
CA THR A 84 -18.22 7.92 -28.10
C THR A 84 -18.19 9.44 -28.31
N ILE A 85 -17.27 9.96 -29.13
CA ILE A 85 -17.06 11.40 -29.35
C ILE A 85 -17.34 11.75 -30.82
N LYS A 86 -18.56 11.41 -31.25
CA LYS A 86 -18.99 11.57 -32.63
C LYS A 86 -19.95 12.75 -32.76
N PRO A 87 -19.71 13.70 -33.69
CA PRO A 87 -20.67 14.74 -33.99
C PRO A 87 -22.06 14.17 -34.33
N ALA A 88 -23.12 14.83 -33.85
CA ALA A 88 -24.48 14.40 -34.13
C ALA A 88 -24.73 14.30 -35.65
N GLY A 89 -25.27 13.15 -36.09
CA GLY A 89 -25.58 12.91 -37.50
C GLY A 89 -24.41 12.44 -38.38
N ALA A 90 -23.18 12.34 -37.86
CA ALA A 90 -22.09 11.70 -38.59
C ALA A 90 -22.41 10.21 -38.90
N PRO A 91 -21.83 9.58 -39.94
CA PRO A 91 -21.95 8.15 -40.17
C PRO A 91 -21.16 7.34 -39.14
N ASP A 92 -21.53 6.08 -38.90
CA ASP A 92 -20.75 5.20 -38.03
C ASP A 92 -19.38 4.93 -38.65
N ALA A 93 -18.34 5.03 -37.83
CA ALA A 93 -16.97 4.79 -38.29
C ALA A 93 -16.81 3.32 -38.70
N THR A 94 -16.19 3.13 -39.86
CA THR A 94 -15.77 1.81 -40.32
C THR A 94 -14.45 1.40 -39.64
N PRO A 95 -14.08 0.10 -39.66
CA PRO A 95 -12.77 -0.33 -39.19
C PRO A 95 -11.59 0.36 -39.90
N TYR A 96 -11.79 0.82 -41.14
CA TYR A 96 -10.79 1.60 -41.88
C TYR A 96 -10.64 3.01 -41.30
N ASP A 97 -11.75 3.65 -40.94
CA ASP A 97 -11.73 4.97 -40.29
C ASP A 97 -11.05 4.90 -38.92
N GLU A 98 -11.34 3.84 -38.14
CA GLU A 98 -10.67 3.58 -36.85
C GLU A 98 -9.14 3.47 -37.02
N MET A 99 -8.67 2.74 -38.04
CA MET A 99 -7.25 2.63 -38.34
C MET A 99 -6.62 3.96 -38.76
N ARG A 100 -7.33 4.77 -39.59
CA ARG A 100 -6.86 6.11 -39.97
C ARG A 100 -6.78 7.04 -38.77
N VAL A 101 -7.80 7.06 -37.90
CA VAL A 101 -7.78 7.85 -36.66
C VAL A 101 -6.66 7.39 -35.73
N ALA A 102 -6.41 6.09 -35.60
CA ALA A 102 -5.30 5.59 -34.78
C ALA A 102 -3.93 6.09 -35.28
N ARG A 103 -3.71 6.10 -36.60
CA ARG A 103 -2.52 6.70 -37.21
C ARG A 103 -2.49 8.20 -36.96
N ALA A 104 -3.58 8.90 -37.21
CA ALA A 104 -3.67 10.34 -36.97
C ALA A 104 -3.35 10.75 -35.54
N LEU A 105 -3.83 10.00 -34.54
CA LEU A 105 -3.52 10.24 -33.12
C LEU A 105 -2.03 10.18 -32.83
N TRP A 106 -1.34 9.20 -33.42
CA TRP A 106 0.12 9.10 -33.32
C TRP A 106 0.80 10.27 -34.04
N ALA A 107 0.36 10.61 -35.25
CA ALA A 107 0.93 11.71 -36.04
C ALA A 107 0.83 13.03 -35.28
N TRP A 108 -0.35 13.31 -34.74
CA TRP A 108 -0.64 14.52 -33.98
C TRP A 108 0.21 14.59 -32.71
N ASN A 109 0.38 13.47 -31.99
CA ASN A 109 1.19 13.41 -30.77
C ASN A 109 2.69 13.11 -31.02
N ARG A 110 3.19 13.09 -32.26
CA ARG A 110 4.53 12.57 -32.56
C ARG A 110 5.63 13.27 -31.77
N ASP A 111 5.65 14.59 -31.76
CA ASP A 111 6.74 15.37 -31.16
C ASP A 111 6.67 15.25 -29.62
N TYR A 112 5.46 15.25 -29.06
CA TYR A 112 5.20 14.97 -27.65
C TYR A 112 5.70 13.58 -27.23
N LEU A 113 5.30 12.53 -27.95
CA LEU A 113 5.73 11.16 -27.66
C LEU A 113 7.24 11.01 -27.85
N THR A 114 7.83 11.65 -28.86
CA THR A 114 9.28 11.64 -29.08
C THR A 114 10.03 12.25 -27.89
N ALA A 115 9.54 13.36 -27.35
CA ALA A 115 10.10 13.97 -26.13
C ALA A 115 10.02 13.05 -24.90
N LEU A 116 9.07 12.10 -24.89
CA LEU A 116 8.92 11.09 -23.84
C LEU A 116 9.65 9.76 -24.14
N GLY A 117 10.45 9.68 -25.20
CA GLY A 117 11.18 8.45 -25.58
C GLY A 117 10.50 7.63 -26.69
N GLY A 118 9.55 8.22 -27.41
CA GLY A 118 8.91 7.65 -28.60
C GLY A 118 8.05 6.42 -28.27
N PRO A 119 8.19 5.30 -29.01
CA PRO A 119 7.42 4.08 -28.76
C PRO A 119 7.55 3.52 -27.34
N ALA A 120 8.68 3.76 -26.66
CA ALA A 120 8.88 3.29 -25.29
C ALA A 120 7.98 3.98 -24.26
N ALA A 121 7.44 5.16 -24.60
CA ALA A 121 6.51 5.92 -23.77
C ALA A 121 5.09 5.30 -23.73
N TRP A 122 4.78 4.36 -24.63
CA TRP A 122 3.46 3.71 -24.70
C TRP A 122 3.24 2.73 -23.55
N ARG A 123 2.98 3.29 -22.37
CA ARG A 123 2.88 2.60 -21.08
C ARG A 123 1.59 2.97 -20.37
N THR A 124 1.15 2.10 -19.47
CA THR A 124 0.05 2.40 -18.55
C THR A 124 0.32 3.72 -17.83
N GLY A 125 -0.68 4.59 -17.78
CA GLY A 125 -0.65 5.90 -17.16
C GLY A 125 -0.16 7.04 -18.05
N LEU A 126 0.29 6.77 -19.28
CA LEU A 126 0.65 7.83 -20.23
C LEU A 126 -0.52 8.80 -20.40
N TRP A 127 -0.25 10.08 -20.22
CA TRP A 127 -1.17 11.15 -20.54
C TRP A 127 -1.15 11.39 -22.05
N LEU A 128 -2.23 11.04 -22.73
CA LEU A 128 -2.38 11.22 -24.16
C LEU A 128 -3.47 12.27 -24.43
N PRO A 129 -3.12 13.51 -24.83
CA PRO A 129 -4.13 14.43 -25.32
C PRO A 129 -4.74 13.87 -26.61
N VAL A 130 -5.99 14.22 -26.88
CA VAL A 130 -6.72 13.82 -28.09
C VAL A 130 -7.23 15.06 -28.83
N PRO A 131 -7.44 14.99 -30.17
CA PRO A 131 -7.87 16.13 -30.98
C PRO A 131 -9.37 16.41 -30.83
N VAL A 132 -9.80 16.62 -29.59
CA VAL A 132 -11.15 17.03 -29.22
C VAL A 132 -11.01 18.22 -28.29
N GLU A 133 -11.44 19.38 -28.74
CA GLU A 133 -11.34 20.64 -28.01
C GLU A 133 -12.59 20.93 -27.21
N VAL A 134 -12.44 21.55 -26.04
CA VAL A 134 -13.55 22.13 -25.31
C VAL A 134 -13.82 23.52 -25.88
N ALA A 135 -15.05 23.78 -26.31
CA ALA A 135 -15.47 25.10 -26.77
C ALA A 135 -15.34 26.14 -25.65
N ALA A 136 -15.24 27.42 -26.01
CA ALA A 136 -15.00 28.50 -25.04
C ALA A 136 -16.12 28.63 -23.98
N ASP A 137 -17.34 28.19 -24.29
CA ASP A 137 -18.47 28.16 -23.37
C ASP A 137 -18.54 26.89 -22.51
N GLY A 138 -17.66 25.91 -22.75
CA GLY A 138 -17.64 24.62 -22.08
C GLY A 138 -18.80 23.68 -22.43
N ALA A 139 -19.76 24.11 -23.25
CA ALA A 139 -21.00 23.38 -23.52
C ALA A 139 -20.83 22.36 -24.66
N GLN A 140 -19.80 22.51 -25.49
CA GLN A 140 -19.56 21.68 -26.67
C GLN A 140 -18.16 21.12 -26.71
N TRP A 141 -18.04 19.92 -27.27
CA TRP A 141 -16.79 19.34 -27.71
C TRP A 141 -16.65 19.52 -29.23
N VAL A 142 -15.55 20.11 -29.67
CA VAL A 142 -15.27 20.40 -31.08
C VAL A 142 -14.26 19.39 -31.59
N THR A 143 -14.60 18.71 -32.68
CA THR A 143 -13.68 17.82 -33.40
C THR A 143 -13.83 17.98 -34.91
N ASP A 144 -12.80 17.63 -35.66
CA ASP A 144 -12.79 17.63 -37.12
C ASP A 144 -12.20 16.30 -37.61
N TRP A 145 -13.05 15.30 -37.77
CA TRP A 145 -12.61 13.95 -38.15
C TRP A 145 -11.97 13.89 -39.54
N ASP A 146 -12.33 14.79 -40.45
CA ASP A 146 -11.72 14.87 -41.78
C ASP A 146 -10.29 15.40 -41.68
N THR A 147 -10.08 16.50 -40.94
CA THR A 147 -8.75 17.04 -40.65
C THR A 147 -7.89 16.03 -39.89
N VAL A 148 -8.44 15.39 -38.85
CA VAL A 148 -7.76 14.36 -38.08
C VAL A 148 -7.35 13.21 -39.00
N ALA A 149 -8.26 12.68 -39.81
CA ALA A 149 -7.94 11.58 -40.73
C ALA A 149 -6.86 11.96 -41.76
N GLY A 150 -6.78 13.23 -42.17
CA GLY A 150 -5.71 13.74 -43.04
C GLY A 150 -4.32 13.68 -42.41
N TRP A 151 -4.18 13.79 -41.08
CA TRP A 151 -2.87 13.65 -40.41
C TRP A 151 -2.29 12.24 -40.53
N ALA A 152 -3.12 11.23 -40.76
CA ALA A 152 -2.68 9.85 -40.98
C ALA A 152 -1.75 9.73 -42.21
N ASP A 153 -1.95 10.59 -43.21
CA ASP A 153 -1.20 10.56 -44.47
C ASP A 153 0.22 11.10 -44.30
N GLY A 154 0.46 11.90 -43.25
CA GLY A 154 1.79 12.40 -42.87
C GLY A 154 2.70 11.36 -42.20
N LEU A 155 2.18 10.15 -41.92
CA LEU A 155 2.96 9.10 -41.27
C LEU A 155 3.57 8.11 -42.28
N PRO A 156 4.89 7.85 -42.22
CA PRO A 156 5.53 6.83 -43.04
C PRO A 156 4.91 5.45 -42.86
N THR A 157 4.86 4.64 -43.90
CA THR A 157 4.31 3.27 -43.90
C THR A 157 5.11 2.26 -43.06
N GLY A 158 6.20 2.68 -42.39
CA GLY A 158 7.10 1.84 -41.61
C GLY A 158 7.48 2.40 -40.23
N LEU A 159 6.52 2.95 -39.49
CA LEU A 159 6.72 3.63 -38.20
C LEU A 159 7.45 2.84 -37.10
N GLY A 160 7.50 1.50 -37.21
CA GLY A 160 7.95 0.64 -36.10
C GLY A 160 6.99 0.66 -34.89
N VAL A 161 5.85 1.34 -35.00
CA VAL A 161 4.80 1.44 -33.97
C VAL A 161 3.67 0.52 -34.38
N SER A 162 3.40 -0.49 -33.56
CA SER A 162 2.20 -1.31 -33.73
C SER A 162 0.99 -0.57 -33.15
N LEU A 163 -0.01 -0.28 -33.98
CA LEU A 163 -1.26 0.35 -33.53
C LEU A 163 -2.06 -0.54 -32.56
N ASP A 164 -1.77 -1.85 -32.59
CA ASP A 164 -2.37 -2.87 -31.75
C ASP A 164 -1.44 -3.29 -30.59
N ALA A 165 -0.26 -2.65 -30.42
CA ALA A 165 0.57 -2.91 -29.25
C ALA A 165 -0.13 -2.37 -27.99
N PRO A 166 -0.37 -3.23 -26.98
CA PRO A 166 -0.93 -2.77 -25.72
C PRO A 166 0.07 -1.89 -24.98
N ALA A 167 -0.45 -0.91 -24.25
CA ALA A 167 0.31 -0.14 -23.28
C ALA A 167 1.01 -1.09 -22.31
N GLN A 168 2.33 -0.93 -22.18
CA GLN A 168 3.13 -1.79 -21.30
C GLN A 168 2.77 -1.54 -19.83
N HIS A 169 2.72 -2.60 -19.04
CA HIS A 169 2.50 -2.49 -17.60
C HIS A 169 3.63 -1.70 -16.94
N LEU A 170 3.27 -0.87 -15.94
CA LEU A 170 4.26 -0.19 -15.13
C LEU A 170 4.99 -1.18 -14.22
N PRO A 171 6.33 -1.15 -14.16
CA PRO A 171 7.07 -1.98 -13.24
C PRO A 171 6.83 -1.50 -11.80
N LEU A 172 7.07 -2.42 -10.86
CA LEU A 172 7.20 -2.10 -9.45
C LEU A 172 8.66 -1.67 -9.20
N PRO A 173 8.91 -0.44 -8.74
CA PRO A 173 10.28 0.00 -8.46
C PRO A 173 10.86 -0.76 -7.26
N ASP A 174 12.14 -1.14 -7.37
CA ASP A 174 12.91 -1.51 -6.19
C ASP A 174 13.29 -0.22 -5.42
N PRO A 175 12.84 -0.05 -4.17
CA PRO A 175 13.00 1.22 -3.46
C PRO A 175 14.47 1.59 -3.22
N ALA A 176 15.34 0.59 -3.00
CA ALA A 176 16.76 0.85 -2.75
C ALA A 176 17.50 1.24 -4.05
N ALA A 177 17.20 0.59 -5.16
CA ALA A 177 17.74 0.94 -6.47
C ALA A 177 17.23 2.30 -6.94
N LEU A 178 15.95 2.61 -6.71
CA LEU A 178 15.37 3.91 -7.02
C LEU A 178 16.08 5.04 -6.26
N ALA A 179 16.25 4.89 -4.94
CA ALA A 179 16.93 5.90 -4.12
C ALA A 179 18.36 6.16 -4.61
N ARG A 180 19.13 5.12 -4.96
CA ARG A 180 20.47 5.27 -5.51
C ARG A 180 20.48 5.94 -6.89
N ALA A 181 19.53 5.61 -7.75
CA ALA A 181 19.42 6.20 -9.08
C ALA A 181 19.10 7.70 -9.00
N VAL A 182 18.17 8.08 -8.12
CA VAL A 182 17.84 9.48 -7.85
C VAL A 182 19.04 10.23 -7.28
N ALA A 183 19.75 9.67 -6.30
CA ALA A 183 20.94 10.30 -5.72
C ALA A 183 22.02 10.56 -6.77
N ALA A 184 22.26 9.59 -7.66
CA ALA A 184 23.21 9.74 -8.76
C ALA A 184 22.79 10.81 -9.78
N GLU A 185 21.49 10.99 -9.98
CA GLU A 185 20.95 12.00 -10.87
C GLU A 185 21.02 13.41 -10.27
N LEU A 186 20.65 13.57 -9.00
CA LEU A 186 20.74 14.86 -8.29
C LEU A 186 22.19 15.33 -8.17
N ALA A 187 23.16 14.41 -8.07
CA ALA A 187 24.57 14.76 -7.99
C ALA A 187 25.15 15.45 -9.24
N VAL A 188 24.45 15.43 -10.38
CA VAL A 188 24.93 15.97 -11.66
C VAL A 188 24.02 17.02 -12.29
N ARG A 189 22.95 17.43 -11.60
CA ARG A 189 21.97 18.41 -12.07
C ARG A 189 21.84 19.56 -11.07
N ASP A 190 21.56 20.74 -11.58
CA ASP A 190 21.05 21.83 -10.73
C ASP A 190 19.53 21.72 -10.54
N LEU A 191 18.96 22.58 -9.68
CA LEU A 191 17.53 22.54 -9.37
C LEU A 191 16.63 22.85 -10.58
N ASP A 192 17.07 23.70 -11.50
CA ASP A 192 16.29 24.07 -12.69
C ASP A 192 16.23 22.90 -13.68
N GLU A 193 17.35 22.21 -13.89
CA GLU A 193 17.42 20.96 -14.65
C GLU A 193 16.60 19.83 -14.01
N VAL A 194 16.56 19.76 -12.67
CA VAL A 194 15.69 18.83 -11.95
C VAL A 194 14.22 19.20 -12.17
N ALA A 195 13.87 20.49 -12.12
CA ALA A 195 12.52 20.98 -12.38
C ALA A 195 12.06 20.61 -13.80
N ASP A 196 12.90 20.83 -14.82
CA ASP A 196 12.63 20.46 -16.22
C ASP A 196 12.28 18.98 -16.37
N VAL A 197 13.08 18.11 -15.73
CA VAL A 197 12.89 16.66 -15.81
C VAL A 197 11.63 16.23 -15.06
N VAL A 198 11.40 16.76 -13.86
CA VAL A 198 10.21 16.42 -13.06
C VAL A 198 8.94 16.90 -13.75
N GLU A 199 8.94 18.12 -14.29
CA GLU A 199 7.81 18.67 -15.04
C GLU A 199 7.47 17.81 -16.26
N ARG A 200 8.46 17.49 -17.09
CA ARG A 200 8.28 16.62 -18.27
C ARG A 200 7.69 15.27 -17.88
N ASP A 201 8.20 14.66 -16.82
CA ASP A 201 7.75 13.34 -16.37
C ASP A 201 6.33 13.41 -15.77
N LEU A 202 6.00 14.49 -15.05
CA LEU A 202 4.69 14.75 -14.45
C LEU A 202 3.60 14.92 -15.51
N VAL A 203 3.86 15.70 -16.57
CA VAL A 203 2.91 15.92 -17.68
C VAL A 203 3.00 14.84 -18.78
N GLY A 204 4.00 13.96 -18.69
CA GLY A 204 4.17 12.80 -19.57
C GLY A 204 3.40 11.59 -19.07
N ASN A 205 3.82 11.04 -17.93
CA ASN A 205 3.21 9.88 -17.32
C ASN A 205 3.33 9.98 -15.79
N PRO A 206 2.41 10.69 -15.11
CA PRO A 206 2.50 10.91 -13.67
C PRO A 206 2.45 9.58 -12.91
N PHE A 207 1.78 8.56 -13.45
CA PHE A 207 1.78 7.23 -12.86
C PHE A 207 3.18 6.62 -12.91
N GLU A 208 3.83 6.51 -14.07
CA GLU A 208 5.19 5.97 -14.16
C GLU A 208 6.16 6.69 -13.22
N ALA A 209 6.10 8.02 -13.21
CA ALA A 209 7.04 8.89 -12.51
C ALA A 209 6.81 9.02 -11.00
N VAL A 210 5.63 8.67 -10.47
CA VAL A 210 5.21 9.01 -9.08
C VAL A 210 6.26 8.68 -8.01
N PHE A 211 6.83 7.48 -8.05
CA PHE A 211 7.81 7.06 -7.05
C PHE A 211 9.14 7.79 -7.20
N ARG A 212 9.58 8.02 -8.45
CA ARG A 212 10.82 8.74 -8.74
C ARG A 212 10.71 10.20 -8.28
N ILE A 213 9.62 10.88 -8.62
CA ILE A 213 9.41 12.28 -8.23
C ILE A 213 9.29 12.40 -6.71
N VAL A 214 8.54 11.51 -6.03
CA VAL A 214 8.47 11.51 -4.56
C VAL A 214 9.86 11.34 -3.93
N GLU A 215 10.70 10.45 -4.47
CA GLU A 215 12.06 10.26 -3.96
C GLU A 215 12.99 11.45 -4.26
N ILE A 216 12.88 12.09 -5.43
CA ILE A 216 13.58 13.35 -5.75
C ILE A 216 13.24 14.40 -4.69
N LEU A 217 11.95 14.68 -4.49
CA LEU A 217 11.48 15.67 -3.53
C LEU A 217 11.87 15.34 -2.09
N ARG A 218 12.04 14.06 -1.76
CA ARG A 218 12.45 13.60 -0.43
C ARG A 218 13.94 13.78 -0.21
N GLN A 219 14.77 13.52 -1.22
CA GLN A 219 16.22 13.71 -1.14
C GLN A 219 16.59 15.19 -1.17
N VAL A 220 15.98 16.00 -2.05
CA VAL A 220 16.18 17.46 -2.07
C VAL A 220 15.84 18.05 -0.69
N ARG A 221 14.67 17.74 -0.11
CA ARG A 221 14.32 18.22 1.25
C ARG A 221 15.28 17.75 2.34
N ALA A 222 15.86 16.56 2.18
CA ALA A 222 16.78 16.01 3.18
C ALA A 222 18.16 16.68 3.12
N ASP A 223 18.60 17.09 1.93
CA ASP A 223 19.82 17.88 1.72
C ASP A 223 19.60 19.35 2.13
N ASP A 224 18.56 20.00 1.57
CA ASP A 224 18.19 21.37 1.89
C ASP A 224 16.64 21.58 1.82
N PRO A 225 15.98 21.90 2.95
CA PRO A 225 14.56 22.22 2.95
C PRO A 225 14.16 23.44 2.12
N GLU A 226 15.02 24.46 1.98
CA GLU A 226 14.72 25.68 1.21
C GLU A 226 14.70 25.36 -0.30
N ASP A 227 15.70 24.62 -0.79
CA ASP A 227 15.75 24.12 -2.17
C ASP A 227 14.51 23.29 -2.54
N ALA A 228 13.96 22.54 -1.58
CA ALA A 228 12.74 21.76 -1.81
C ALA A 228 11.49 22.64 -1.95
N VAL A 229 11.45 23.79 -1.26
CA VAL A 229 10.38 24.79 -1.44
C VAL A 229 10.53 25.48 -2.79
N GLU A 230 11.74 25.92 -3.15
CA GLU A 230 12.04 26.57 -4.43
C GLU A 230 11.71 25.65 -5.61
N LEU A 231 12.16 24.40 -5.56
CA LEU A 231 11.85 23.40 -6.58
C LEU A 231 10.33 23.18 -6.70
N ALA A 232 9.62 23.09 -5.57
CA ALA A 232 8.17 22.90 -5.59
C ALA A 232 7.43 24.12 -6.17
N ALA A 233 7.82 25.33 -5.79
CA ALA A 233 7.24 26.56 -6.31
C ALA A 233 7.51 26.72 -7.81
N THR A 234 8.75 26.46 -8.24
CA THR A 234 9.15 26.47 -9.65
C THR A 234 8.34 25.48 -10.48
N LEU A 235 8.19 24.23 -10.00
CA LEU A 235 7.39 23.21 -10.67
C LEU A 235 5.93 23.64 -10.82
N VAL A 236 5.32 24.21 -9.79
CA VAL A 236 3.93 24.68 -9.84
C VAL A 236 3.79 25.85 -10.80
N GLY A 237 4.71 26.83 -10.77
CA GLY A 237 4.70 28.00 -11.64
C GLY A 237 4.83 27.67 -13.14
N ARG A 238 5.44 26.52 -13.46
CA ARG A 238 5.57 26.04 -14.85
C ARG A 238 4.35 25.25 -15.36
N LEU A 239 3.44 24.85 -14.47
CA LEU A 239 2.22 24.13 -14.83
C LEU A 239 1.06 25.10 -15.03
N THR A 240 0.29 24.90 -16.10
CA THR A 240 -0.94 25.67 -16.29
C THR A 240 -2.04 25.20 -15.33
N ALA A 241 -3.02 26.05 -15.05
CA ALA A 241 -4.18 25.68 -14.22
C ALA A 241 -4.93 24.45 -14.76
N GLY A 242 -5.00 24.29 -16.09
CA GLY A 242 -5.61 23.11 -16.72
C GLY A 242 -4.80 21.83 -16.51
N GLU A 243 -3.47 21.94 -16.50
CA GLU A 243 -2.59 20.80 -16.20
C GLU A 243 -2.69 20.40 -14.73
N LEU A 244 -2.67 21.37 -13.81
CA LEU A 244 -2.88 21.13 -12.38
C LEU A 244 -4.23 20.43 -12.13
N ALA A 245 -5.32 20.91 -12.73
CA ALA A 245 -6.64 20.29 -12.60
C ALA A 245 -6.69 18.87 -13.19
N THR A 246 -5.99 18.62 -14.30
CA THR A 246 -5.91 17.29 -14.93
C THR A 246 -5.15 16.31 -14.03
N LEU A 247 -4.01 16.74 -13.50
CA LEU A 247 -3.17 15.95 -12.58
C LEU A 247 -3.90 15.68 -11.26
N ALA A 248 -4.56 16.67 -10.66
CA ALA A 248 -5.34 16.51 -9.43
C ALA A 248 -6.49 15.49 -9.58
N GLY A 249 -6.94 15.27 -10.81
CA GLY A 249 -8.00 14.33 -11.14
C GLY A 249 -7.61 12.86 -11.20
N VAL A 250 -6.32 12.53 -11.15
CA VAL A 250 -5.83 11.15 -11.22
C VAL A 250 -4.96 10.81 -10.01
N THR A 251 -4.97 9.57 -9.53
CA THR A 251 -4.35 9.22 -8.23
C THR A 251 -2.88 9.59 -8.13
N ALA A 252 -2.08 9.28 -9.15
CA ALA A 252 -0.66 9.61 -9.16
C ALA A 252 -0.39 11.12 -9.22
N GLY A 253 -1.09 11.84 -10.09
CA GLY A 253 -0.96 13.30 -10.19
C GLY A 253 -1.40 14.00 -8.91
N HIS A 254 -2.53 13.59 -8.34
CA HIS A 254 -3.04 14.10 -7.07
C HIS A 254 -2.05 13.89 -5.92
N ALA A 255 -1.43 12.71 -5.83
CA ALA A 255 -0.40 12.43 -4.83
C ALA A 255 0.80 13.38 -4.96
N LEU A 256 1.26 13.63 -6.18
CA LEU A 256 2.38 14.54 -6.45
C LEU A 256 2.01 15.99 -6.12
N LEU A 257 0.82 16.46 -6.49
CA LEU A 257 0.38 17.81 -6.15
C LEU A 257 0.22 18.02 -4.63
N ARG A 258 -0.27 17.01 -3.90
CA ARG A 258 -0.28 17.03 -2.42
C ARG A 258 1.12 17.08 -1.83
N ARG A 259 2.08 16.40 -2.47
CA ARG A 259 3.48 16.45 -2.04
C ARG A 259 4.09 17.83 -2.25
N LEU A 260 3.84 18.46 -3.39
CA LEU A 260 4.25 19.85 -3.67
C LEU A 260 3.61 20.80 -2.64
N TRP A 261 2.30 20.64 -2.37
CA TRP A 261 1.58 21.40 -1.34
C TRP A 261 2.25 21.29 0.04
N ALA A 262 2.65 20.09 0.45
CA ALA A 262 3.28 19.87 1.74
C ALA A 262 4.66 20.52 1.88
N LEU A 263 5.36 20.77 0.76
CA LEU A 263 6.64 21.46 0.74
C LEU A 263 6.45 22.98 0.85
N VAL A 264 5.58 23.57 0.03
CA VAL A 264 5.32 25.02 0.05
C VAL A 264 4.45 25.47 1.23
N GLY A 265 3.72 24.55 1.85
CA GLY A 265 2.76 24.81 2.92
C GLY A 265 3.30 25.66 4.09
N PRO A 266 4.46 25.29 4.68
CA PRO A 266 5.05 25.99 5.83
C PRO A 266 5.78 27.31 5.49
N ALA A 267 6.05 27.59 4.21
CA ALA A 267 6.83 28.75 3.80
C ALA A 267 5.95 29.99 3.63
N ASP A 268 6.50 31.17 3.97
CA ASP A 268 5.83 32.47 3.90
C ASP A 268 6.44 33.40 2.83
N ASP A 269 7.22 32.84 1.89
CA ASP A 269 7.74 33.58 0.74
C ASP A 269 6.68 33.73 -0.38
N GLY A 270 6.90 34.70 -1.28
CA GLY A 270 5.93 35.05 -2.32
C GLY A 270 5.68 33.94 -3.34
N ASP A 271 6.74 33.23 -3.77
CA ASP A 271 6.62 32.18 -4.77
C ASP A 271 5.89 30.94 -4.20
N ALA A 272 6.11 30.62 -2.92
CA ALA A 272 5.38 29.58 -2.20
C ALA A 272 3.91 29.96 -1.97
N GLU A 273 3.60 31.25 -1.74
CA GLU A 273 2.22 31.74 -1.70
C GLU A 273 1.52 31.58 -3.05
N ASP A 274 2.15 32.00 -4.14
CA ASP A 274 1.63 31.83 -5.50
C ASP A 274 1.41 30.34 -5.85
N ALA A 275 2.35 29.48 -5.46
CA ALA A 275 2.22 28.03 -5.64
C ALA A 275 1.05 27.45 -4.83
N ARG A 276 0.83 27.91 -3.59
CA ARG A 276 -0.34 27.52 -2.79
C ARG A 276 -1.64 27.99 -3.44
N ASP A 277 -1.67 29.19 -4.00
CA ASP A 277 -2.85 29.74 -4.65
C ASP A 277 -3.18 29.04 -5.98
N ALA A 278 -2.19 28.48 -6.66
CA ALA A 278 -2.40 27.60 -7.81
C ALA A 278 -2.85 26.18 -7.40
N LEU A 279 -2.22 25.60 -6.38
CA LEU A 279 -2.49 24.23 -5.92
C LEU A 279 -3.83 24.08 -5.19
N GLY A 280 -4.21 25.05 -4.36
CA GLY A 280 -5.41 25.03 -3.53
C GLY A 280 -6.68 24.73 -4.32
N PRO A 281 -6.99 25.51 -5.38
CA PRO A 281 -8.14 25.26 -6.25
C PRO A 281 -8.03 23.94 -7.01
N ALA A 282 -6.83 23.57 -7.50
CA ALA A 282 -6.61 22.36 -8.27
C ALA A 282 -6.88 21.08 -7.45
N LEU A 283 -6.41 21.06 -6.20
CA LEU A 283 -6.70 19.98 -5.24
C LEU A 283 -8.13 20.09 -4.68
N GLY A 284 -8.80 21.24 -4.82
CA GLY A 284 -10.10 21.50 -4.21
C GLY A 284 -10.03 21.62 -2.68
N LEU A 285 -8.99 22.29 -2.18
CA LEU A 285 -8.84 22.64 -0.76
C LEU A 285 -9.86 23.72 -0.37
N THR A 286 -10.04 23.92 0.93
CA THR A 286 -10.97 24.92 1.48
C THR A 286 -10.19 26.02 2.16
N ARG A 287 -10.60 27.29 2.03
CA ARG A 287 -10.05 28.41 2.81
C ARG A 287 -10.82 28.59 4.13
N THR A 288 -10.14 29.05 5.17
CA THR A 288 -10.76 29.54 6.42
C THR A 288 -11.55 30.83 6.15
N GLY A 289 -12.31 31.29 7.16
CA GLY A 289 -12.90 32.63 7.13
C GLY A 289 -11.86 33.76 7.04
N SER A 290 -10.59 33.51 7.37
CA SER A 290 -9.48 34.45 7.20
C SER A 290 -8.81 34.37 5.82
N GLY A 291 -9.27 33.50 4.92
CA GLY A 291 -8.69 33.34 3.58
C GLY A 291 -7.49 32.39 3.50
N THR A 292 -7.08 31.77 4.61
CA THR A 292 -5.95 30.82 4.66
C THR A 292 -6.40 29.43 4.20
N TRP A 293 -5.64 28.79 3.31
CA TRP A 293 -5.93 27.41 2.92
C TRP A 293 -5.83 26.43 4.09
N GLN A 294 -6.79 25.51 4.17
CA GLN A 294 -6.77 24.41 5.12
C GLN A 294 -5.92 23.26 4.56
N PRO A 295 -5.00 22.69 5.37
CA PRO A 295 -4.24 21.51 4.99
C PRO A 295 -5.17 20.32 4.64
N PRO A 296 -4.77 19.48 3.68
CA PRO A 296 -5.61 18.39 3.18
C PRO A 296 -5.81 17.23 4.17
N ASP A 297 -5.07 17.20 5.29
CA ASP A 297 -5.24 16.28 6.41
C ASP A 297 -6.18 16.83 7.51
N VAL A 298 -6.52 18.12 7.45
CA VAL A 298 -7.52 18.77 8.32
C VAL A 298 -8.90 18.74 7.67
N ILE A 299 -9.00 19.27 6.45
CA ILE A 299 -10.19 19.22 5.60
C ILE A 299 -9.83 18.48 4.32
N GLY A 300 -10.56 17.40 4.00
CA GLY A 300 -10.23 16.58 2.85
C GLY A 300 -10.41 17.36 1.54
N PRO A 301 -9.53 17.17 0.54
CA PRO A 301 -9.72 17.79 -0.76
C PRO A 301 -11.05 17.39 -1.39
N THR A 302 -11.74 18.33 -2.02
CA THR A 302 -13.02 18.05 -2.71
C THR A 302 -12.84 17.37 -4.06
N VAL A 303 -11.66 17.52 -4.68
CA VAL A 303 -11.28 16.77 -5.88
C VAL A 303 -10.87 15.36 -5.46
N LEU A 304 -11.71 14.39 -5.78
CA LEU A 304 -11.42 12.97 -5.61
C LEU A 304 -10.71 12.45 -6.86
N PRO A 305 -9.47 11.93 -6.75
CA PRO A 305 -8.76 11.42 -7.90
C PRO A 305 -9.28 10.05 -8.34
N ASP A 306 -9.32 9.84 -9.65
CA ASP A 306 -9.63 8.57 -10.26
C ASP A 306 -8.37 7.70 -10.41
N GLU A 307 -8.51 6.41 -10.13
CA GLU A 307 -7.48 5.41 -10.43
C GLU A 307 -7.68 4.87 -11.85
N LEU A 308 -6.62 4.35 -12.46
CA LEU A 308 -6.75 3.71 -13.77
C LEU A 308 -7.69 2.50 -13.70
N PRO A 309 -8.50 2.25 -14.75
CA PRO A 309 -9.37 1.09 -14.79
C PRO A 309 -8.54 -0.21 -14.74
N PRO A 310 -8.96 -1.21 -13.93
CA PRO A 310 -8.24 -2.48 -13.84
C PRO A 310 -8.24 -3.22 -15.17
N VAL A 311 -7.25 -4.11 -15.33
CA VAL A 311 -7.29 -5.10 -16.41
C VAL A 311 -8.63 -5.82 -16.31
N PRO A 312 -9.47 -5.85 -17.37
CA PRO A 312 -10.67 -6.67 -17.37
C PRO A 312 -10.27 -8.10 -17.02
N PRO A 313 -10.88 -8.74 -16.02
CA PRO A 313 -10.47 -10.08 -15.61
C PRO A 313 -10.52 -10.99 -16.84
N ALA A 314 -9.40 -11.68 -17.10
CA ALA A 314 -9.38 -12.66 -18.17
C ALA A 314 -10.56 -13.62 -17.96
N PRO A 315 -11.37 -13.90 -19.01
CA PRO A 315 -12.49 -14.81 -18.86
C PRO A 315 -11.97 -16.12 -18.28
N PRO A 316 -12.63 -16.68 -17.24
CA PRO A 316 -12.15 -17.89 -16.60
C PRO A 316 -12.00 -18.97 -17.68
N VAL A 317 -10.78 -19.49 -17.85
CA VAL A 317 -10.51 -20.54 -18.82
C VAL A 317 -11.30 -21.78 -18.38
N LYS A 318 -12.43 -22.05 -19.05
CA LYS A 318 -13.30 -23.20 -18.76
C LYS A 318 -12.44 -24.48 -18.68
N GLY A 319 -12.54 -25.18 -17.55
CA GLY A 319 -11.89 -26.48 -17.34
C GLY A 319 -10.50 -26.46 -16.69
N LYS A 320 -9.86 -25.29 -16.49
CA LYS A 320 -8.65 -25.19 -15.68
C LYS A 320 -9.01 -24.65 -14.30
N LYS A 321 -8.90 -25.50 -13.27
CA LYS A 321 -8.85 -24.99 -11.89
C LYS A 321 -7.71 -23.95 -11.85
N PRO A 322 -7.92 -22.75 -11.26
CA PRO A 322 -6.82 -21.83 -11.06
C PRO A 322 -5.67 -22.60 -10.42
N ALA A 323 -4.46 -22.42 -10.94
CA ALA A 323 -3.30 -23.18 -10.49
C ALA A 323 -3.28 -23.17 -8.95
N PRO A 324 -3.32 -24.35 -8.29
CA PRO A 324 -3.36 -24.39 -6.84
C PRO A 324 -2.15 -23.63 -6.31
N GLN A 325 -2.41 -22.49 -5.66
CA GLN A 325 -1.39 -21.77 -4.92
C GLN A 325 -0.97 -22.66 -3.76
N GLY A 326 0.19 -23.29 -3.92
CA GLY A 326 0.73 -24.16 -2.90
C GLY A 326 2.04 -24.83 -3.26
N LEU A 327 2.30 -25.16 -4.54
CA LEU A 327 3.45 -25.99 -4.88
C LEU A 327 4.14 -25.53 -6.17
N ARG A 328 5.36 -25.00 -5.97
CA ARG A 328 6.50 -24.85 -6.91
C ARG A 328 6.53 -23.63 -7.84
N SER A 329 7.19 -22.57 -7.39
CA SER A 329 8.45 -22.06 -7.97
C SER A 329 9.02 -20.95 -7.06
N PRO A 330 10.35 -20.81 -6.87
CA PRO A 330 10.92 -19.69 -6.15
C PRO A 330 10.74 -18.45 -7.04
N TRP A 331 9.82 -17.56 -6.63
CA TRP A 331 9.49 -16.31 -7.31
C TRP A 331 10.70 -15.38 -7.37
N LYS A 332 11.57 -15.64 -8.35
CA LYS A 332 12.72 -14.81 -8.71
C LYS A 332 12.35 -13.70 -9.68
N GLU A 333 11.13 -13.70 -10.23
CA GLU A 333 10.70 -12.68 -11.18
C GLU A 333 9.97 -11.52 -10.47
N PRO A 334 10.26 -10.26 -10.86
CA PRO A 334 9.64 -9.07 -10.27
C PRO A 334 8.16 -8.89 -10.65
N THR A 335 7.65 -9.70 -11.58
CA THR A 335 6.28 -9.60 -12.11
C THR A 335 5.23 -10.09 -11.12
N GLU A 336 4.04 -9.49 -11.17
CA GLU A 336 2.89 -9.91 -10.36
C GLU A 336 2.29 -11.22 -10.90
N ASN A 337 1.70 -12.02 -10.02
CA ASN A 337 1.08 -13.29 -10.43
C ASN A 337 -0.12 -12.98 -11.34
N PRO A 338 -0.18 -13.49 -12.58
CA PRO A 338 -1.30 -13.23 -13.49
C PRO A 338 -2.59 -13.94 -13.05
N GLY A 339 -2.52 -14.86 -12.09
CA GLY A 339 -3.67 -15.51 -11.48
C GLY A 339 -4.06 -14.87 -10.15
N GLY A 340 -5.35 -14.95 -9.82
CA GLY A 340 -5.91 -14.40 -8.59
C GLY A 340 -6.78 -13.18 -8.86
N ARG A 341 -7.07 -12.42 -7.81
CA ARG A 341 -7.75 -11.13 -7.87
C ARG A 341 -6.72 -10.03 -8.05
N HIS A 342 -7.10 -9.00 -8.80
CA HIS A 342 -6.24 -7.88 -9.15
C HIS A 342 -6.89 -6.56 -8.76
N THR A 343 -6.08 -5.54 -8.50
CA THR A 343 -6.53 -4.17 -8.29
C THR A 343 -5.46 -3.20 -8.78
N MET A 344 -5.89 -2.06 -9.30
CA MET A 344 -5.00 -0.98 -9.70
C MET A 344 -4.70 -0.09 -8.51
N VAL A 345 -3.43 0.22 -8.29
CA VAL A 345 -3.02 1.23 -7.32
C VAL A 345 -1.87 2.02 -7.91
N LEU A 346 -2.05 3.33 -8.03
CA LEU A 346 -1.13 4.25 -8.69
C LEU A 346 -0.70 3.68 -10.06
N GLY A 347 -1.65 3.20 -10.85
CA GLY A 347 -1.39 2.67 -12.19
C GLY A 347 -0.62 1.33 -12.26
N ARG A 348 -0.37 0.66 -11.12
CA ARG A 348 0.21 -0.70 -11.09
C ARG A 348 -0.90 -1.71 -10.90
N ASP A 349 -0.87 -2.76 -11.72
CA ASP A 349 -1.76 -3.92 -11.57
C ASP A 349 -1.18 -4.88 -10.53
N LEU A 350 -1.84 -5.02 -9.38
CA LEU A 350 -1.37 -5.80 -8.23
C LEU A 350 -2.23 -7.03 -8.00
N CYS A 351 -1.60 -8.20 -7.92
CA CYS A 351 -2.29 -9.42 -7.50
C CYS A 351 -2.54 -9.39 -5.99
N ILE A 352 -3.80 -9.32 -5.57
CA ILE A 352 -4.20 -9.31 -4.15
C ILE A 352 -4.65 -10.71 -3.68
N GLY A 353 -4.24 -11.74 -4.41
CA GLY A 353 -4.39 -13.15 -4.03
C GLY A 353 -5.77 -13.70 -4.30
N VAL A 354 -6.27 -14.57 -3.42
CA VAL A 354 -7.56 -15.27 -3.59
C VAL A 354 -8.66 -14.63 -2.77
N THR A 355 -9.91 -15.03 -2.98
CA THR A 355 -10.96 -14.75 -2.02
C THR A 355 -10.85 -15.73 -0.85
N ASP A 356 -10.82 -15.20 0.36
CA ASP A 356 -10.85 -15.97 1.60
C ASP A 356 -12.05 -15.56 2.46
N SER A 357 -12.47 -16.44 3.36
CA SER A 357 -13.64 -16.23 4.21
C SER A 357 -13.37 -16.60 5.66
N TYR A 358 -13.87 -15.79 6.60
CA TYR A 358 -13.81 -16.03 8.04
C TYR A 358 -15.21 -15.91 8.66
N THR A 359 -15.65 -16.97 9.35
CA THR A 359 -16.95 -16.98 10.05
C THR A 359 -16.75 -16.82 11.54
N GLN A 360 -17.33 -15.76 12.12
CA GLN A 360 -17.33 -15.52 13.57
C GLN A 360 -18.32 -16.43 14.29
N LYS A 361 -18.15 -16.57 15.62
CA LYS A 361 -19.05 -17.36 16.49
C LYS A 361 -20.52 -16.92 16.44
N ASN A 362 -20.78 -15.64 16.17
CA ASN A 362 -22.14 -15.09 16.02
C ASN A 362 -22.80 -15.42 14.66
N GLY A 363 -22.09 -16.16 13.80
CA GLY A 363 -22.53 -16.58 12.47
C GLY A 363 -22.36 -15.52 11.38
N THR A 364 -21.71 -14.38 11.66
CA THR A 364 -21.31 -13.45 10.59
C THR A 364 -20.13 -14.03 9.80
N SER A 365 -20.19 -13.93 8.48
CA SER A 365 -19.16 -14.41 7.57
C SER A 365 -18.55 -13.23 6.83
N TRP A 366 -17.23 -13.14 6.84
CA TRP A 366 -16.44 -12.05 6.27
C TRP A 366 -15.64 -12.58 5.11
N THR A 367 -15.79 -11.98 3.94
CA THR A 367 -15.17 -12.45 2.70
C THR A 367 -14.41 -11.33 2.01
N GLY A 368 -13.19 -11.58 1.57
CA GLY A 368 -12.42 -10.60 0.81
C GLY A 368 -11.08 -11.15 0.34
N PRO A 369 -10.21 -10.31 -0.22
CA PRO A 369 -8.94 -10.75 -0.78
C PRO A 369 -7.97 -11.24 0.31
N ALA A 370 -7.14 -12.23 -0.02
CA ALA A 370 -6.08 -12.73 0.83
C ALA A 370 -4.85 -13.06 -0.01
N TYR A 371 -3.78 -12.32 0.24
CA TYR A 371 -2.47 -12.50 -0.37
C TYR A 371 -1.45 -12.92 0.70
N ALA A 372 -0.80 -14.07 0.49
CA ALA A 372 0.18 -14.61 1.43
C ALA A 372 1.50 -13.81 1.49
N GLY A 373 1.70 -12.88 0.57
CA GLY A 373 2.93 -12.12 0.39
C GLY A 373 3.97 -12.85 -0.46
N ARG A 374 4.96 -12.11 -0.98
CA ARG A 374 6.19 -12.63 -1.60
C ARG A 374 7.48 -12.14 -0.94
N LEU A 375 7.47 -11.02 -0.21
CA LEU A 375 8.66 -10.45 0.43
C LEU A 375 9.06 -11.21 1.69
N ASP A 376 10.15 -11.96 1.60
CA ASP A 376 10.70 -12.75 2.71
C ASP A 376 11.24 -11.82 3.83
N PRO A 377 10.65 -11.86 5.04
CA PRO A 377 11.08 -11.03 6.15
C PRO A 377 12.52 -11.28 6.59
N ALA A 378 12.96 -12.54 6.60
CA ALA A 378 14.29 -12.89 7.10
C ALA A 378 15.37 -12.33 6.17
N ARG A 379 15.18 -12.53 4.86
CA ARG A 379 16.04 -11.94 3.83
C ARG A 379 16.03 -10.41 3.91
N PHE A 380 14.86 -9.78 4.02
CA PHE A 380 14.77 -8.33 4.13
C PHE A 380 15.56 -7.80 5.35
N ILE A 381 15.44 -8.45 6.51
CA ILE A 381 16.16 -8.07 7.73
C ILE A 381 17.67 -8.13 7.51
N GLN A 382 18.16 -9.18 6.86
CA GLN A 382 19.58 -9.36 6.54
C GLN A 382 20.07 -8.29 5.54
N ASP A 383 19.35 -8.13 4.43
CA ASP A 383 19.72 -7.21 3.34
C ASP A 383 19.64 -5.72 3.75
N ASN A 384 18.87 -5.40 4.80
CA ASN A 384 18.60 -4.02 5.24
C ASN A 384 19.00 -3.76 6.69
N ALA A 385 19.94 -4.53 7.25
CA ALA A 385 20.39 -4.41 8.64
C ALA A 385 20.81 -2.97 9.01
N ALA A 386 21.48 -2.26 8.10
CA ALA A 386 21.89 -0.86 8.30
C ALA A 386 20.69 0.09 8.45
N ALA A 387 19.67 -0.03 7.59
CA ALA A 387 18.46 0.78 7.65
C ALA A 387 17.60 0.45 8.88
N ILE A 388 17.62 -0.81 9.33
CA ILE A 388 16.94 -1.24 10.55
C ILE A 388 17.65 -0.71 11.80
N GLY A 389 18.99 -0.65 11.81
CA GLY A 389 19.75 0.05 12.85
C GLY A 389 19.58 -0.50 14.27
N LEU A 390 19.16 -1.76 14.43
CA LEU A 390 19.02 -2.44 15.73
C LEU A 390 20.38 -3.03 16.17
N THR A 391 21.05 -2.36 17.09
CA THR A 391 22.48 -2.53 17.39
C THR A 391 22.80 -2.90 18.84
N THR A 392 21.87 -2.82 19.80
CA THR A 392 22.13 -3.34 21.15
C THR A 392 22.04 -4.87 21.21
N ALA A 393 22.56 -5.49 22.27
CA ALA A 393 22.48 -6.94 22.44
C ALA A 393 21.01 -7.40 22.58
N GLU A 394 20.21 -6.65 23.33
CA GLU A 394 18.79 -6.89 23.54
C GLU A 394 17.98 -6.69 22.25
N GLU A 395 18.30 -5.65 21.47
CA GLU A 395 17.70 -5.42 20.15
C GLU A 395 17.99 -6.57 19.18
N ARG A 396 19.26 -7.04 19.12
CA ARG A 396 19.65 -8.17 18.27
C ARG A 396 18.96 -9.47 18.68
N ALA A 397 18.88 -9.76 19.97
CA ALA A 397 18.20 -10.96 20.47
C ALA A 397 16.71 -10.99 20.06
N ARG A 398 16.02 -9.86 20.19
CA ARG A 398 14.61 -9.73 19.73
C ARG A 398 14.50 -9.86 18.21
N LEU A 399 15.37 -9.17 17.48
CA LEU A 399 15.38 -9.21 16.02
C LEU A 399 15.61 -10.63 15.49
N ARG A 400 16.50 -11.39 16.15
CA ARG A 400 16.78 -12.79 15.80
C ARG A 400 15.55 -13.68 15.93
N VAL A 401 14.82 -13.57 17.04
CA VAL A 401 13.56 -14.30 17.22
C VAL A 401 12.53 -13.85 16.18
N THR A 402 12.38 -12.54 15.96
CA THR A 402 11.49 -11.99 14.92
C THR A 402 11.82 -12.54 13.53
N GLU A 403 13.10 -12.55 13.13
CA GLU A 403 13.59 -13.06 11.86
C GLU A 403 13.18 -14.52 11.64
N LEU A 404 13.36 -15.36 12.67
CA LEU A 404 13.09 -16.80 12.58
C LEU A 404 11.58 -17.13 12.53
N ILE A 405 10.76 -16.39 13.28
CA ILE A 405 9.31 -16.68 13.34
C ILE A 405 8.51 -15.97 12.25
N ALA A 406 8.99 -14.83 11.72
CA ALA A 406 8.24 -14.01 10.78
C ALA A 406 7.68 -14.80 9.57
N PRO A 407 8.42 -15.74 8.94
CA PRO A 407 7.87 -16.56 7.85
C PRO A 407 6.60 -17.35 8.21
N ASN A 408 6.38 -17.65 9.49
CA ASN A 408 5.17 -18.33 9.98
C ASN A 408 3.99 -17.38 10.17
N GLU A 409 4.26 -16.10 10.40
CA GLU A 409 3.29 -15.05 10.75
C GLU A 409 2.98 -14.08 9.60
N GLY A 410 3.34 -14.45 8.37
CA GLY A 410 3.12 -13.63 7.18
C GLY A 410 4.40 -13.02 6.62
N ARG A 411 4.35 -12.66 5.35
CA ARG A 411 5.43 -11.95 4.65
C ARG A 411 5.22 -10.43 4.73
N LEU A 412 6.24 -9.64 4.40
CA LEU A 412 6.18 -8.17 4.55
C LEU A 412 5.08 -7.52 3.71
N ASP A 413 4.74 -8.08 2.55
CA ASP A 413 3.65 -7.63 1.67
C ASP A 413 2.43 -8.55 1.72
N ALA A 414 2.28 -9.36 2.78
CA ALA A 414 1.04 -10.06 3.01
C ALA A 414 -0.10 -9.06 3.29
N ALA A 415 -1.29 -9.36 2.79
CA ALA A 415 -2.48 -8.55 3.01
C ALA A 415 -3.73 -9.44 3.04
N ARG A 416 -4.64 -9.18 3.98
CA ARG A 416 -5.88 -9.96 4.13
C ARG A 416 -7.07 -9.07 4.47
N GLY A 417 -8.07 -9.07 3.60
CA GLY A 417 -9.37 -8.42 3.75
C GLY A 417 -10.45 -9.39 4.25
N ALA A 418 -10.19 -10.10 5.35
CA ALA A 418 -11.17 -10.93 6.03
C ALA A 418 -10.84 -11.12 7.52
N ASP A 419 -9.82 -10.42 8.02
CA ASP A 419 -9.29 -10.65 9.35
C ASP A 419 -10.12 -9.94 10.42
N LYS A 420 -10.91 -10.73 11.16
CA LYS A 420 -11.96 -10.27 12.10
C LYS A 420 -12.84 -9.17 11.51
N GLY A 421 -13.02 -9.19 10.19
CA GLY A 421 -13.87 -8.28 9.47
C GLY A 421 -13.27 -6.93 9.07
N THR A 422 -11.95 -6.82 9.04
CA THR A 422 -11.27 -5.64 8.48
C THR A 422 -10.10 -6.05 7.60
N LEU A 423 -8.98 -5.35 7.72
CA LEU A 423 -7.76 -5.47 6.97
C LEU A 423 -6.64 -5.87 7.92
N SER A 424 -5.78 -6.79 7.51
CA SER A 424 -4.49 -7.01 8.16
C SER A 424 -3.35 -7.12 7.16
N THR A 425 -2.13 -6.90 7.64
CA THR A 425 -0.95 -6.85 6.78
C THR A 425 0.33 -7.35 7.44
N GLY A 426 1.26 -7.78 6.60
CA GLY A 426 2.67 -7.79 6.92
C GLY A 426 3.07 -8.94 7.83
N ILE A 427 4.29 -8.83 8.34
CA ILE A 427 4.81 -9.75 9.35
C ILE A 427 3.96 -9.61 10.62
N GLN A 428 3.54 -10.71 11.24
CA GLN A 428 2.68 -10.67 12.44
C GLN A 428 1.23 -10.22 12.22
N GLN A 429 0.77 -10.05 10.98
CA GLN A 429 -0.64 -9.77 10.64
C GLN A 429 -1.22 -8.56 11.39
N TRP A 430 -0.60 -7.38 11.26
CA TRP A 430 -1.07 -6.13 11.88
C TRP A 430 -2.49 -5.80 11.42
N SER A 431 -3.49 -5.94 12.30
CA SER A 431 -4.90 -5.77 11.93
C SER A 431 -5.47 -4.39 12.26
N ALA A 432 -6.36 -3.89 11.42
CA ALA A 432 -7.03 -2.59 11.59
C ALA A 432 -8.16 -2.59 12.63
N HIS A 433 -8.63 -3.77 13.07
CA HIS A 433 -9.71 -3.87 14.05
C HIS A 433 -9.29 -3.50 15.47
N LEU A 434 -7.98 -3.41 15.78
CA LEU A 434 -7.46 -3.03 17.09
C LEU A 434 -6.58 -1.79 16.99
N ASN A 435 -6.66 -0.92 17.99
CA ASN A 435 -5.84 0.29 18.10
C ASN A 435 -4.41 0.04 18.63
N GLU A 436 -4.09 -1.20 18.96
CA GLU A 436 -2.76 -1.64 19.39
C GLU A 436 -1.97 -2.31 18.26
N GLU A 437 -2.54 -2.47 17.07
CA GLU A 437 -1.95 -3.25 15.97
C GLU A 437 -1.63 -2.35 14.76
N LEU A 438 -2.40 -2.43 13.67
CA LEU A 438 -2.13 -1.62 12.47
C LEU A 438 -2.06 -0.11 12.72
N PRO A 439 -2.92 0.50 13.56
CA PRO A 439 -2.85 1.94 13.84
C PRO A 439 -1.51 2.36 14.46
N VAL A 440 -0.95 1.56 15.39
CA VAL A 440 0.37 1.81 15.99
C VAL A 440 1.46 1.79 14.92
N LEU A 441 1.40 0.79 14.03
CA LEU A 441 2.34 0.67 12.92
C LEU A 441 2.25 1.86 11.97
N LEU A 442 1.03 2.26 11.60
CA LEU A 442 0.78 3.37 10.68
C LEU A 442 1.18 4.71 11.28
N ALA A 443 0.93 4.95 12.58
CA ALA A 443 1.35 6.18 13.25
C ALA A 443 2.87 6.30 13.29
N ARG A 444 3.56 5.18 13.51
CA ARG A 444 5.02 5.14 13.39
C ARG A 444 5.50 5.37 11.96
N PHE A 445 4.84 4.78 10.96
CA PHE A 445 5.18 4.99 9.56
C PHE A 445 4.97 6.44 9.12
N LYS A 446 3.84 7.05 9.48
CA LYS A 446 3.53 8.47 9.23
C LYS A 446 4.65 9.38 9.72
N ARG A 447 5.21 9.07 10.88
CA ARG A 447 6.30 9.85 11.45
C ARG A 447 7.63 9.65 10.75
N VAL A 448 7.98 8.40 10.44
CA VAL A 448 9.27 8.04 9.85
C VAL A 448 9.37 8.47 8.38
N ALA A 449 8.28 8.40 7.65
CA ALA A 449 8.23 8.74 6.23
C ALA A 449 6.85 9.37 5.89
N PRO A 450 6.60 10.63 6.30
CA PRO A 450 5.30 11.28 6.10
C PRO A 450 4.90 11.34 4.62
N ASP A 451 5.87 11.48 3.72
CA ASP A 451 5.65 11.59 2.28
C ASP A 451 5.15 10.27 1.68
N HIS A 452 5.76 9.14 2.10
CA HIS A 452 5.28 7.82 1.70
C HIS A 452 3.95 7.50 2.38
N TYR A 453 3.76 7.92 3.62
CA TYR A 453 2.48 7.74 4.30
C TYR A 453 1.35 8.45 3.55
N ASP A 454 1.55 9.71 3.14
CA ASP A 454 0.53 10.42 2.36
C ASP A 454 0.27 9.71 1.02
N LEU A 455 1.32 9.30 0.30
CA LEU A 455 1.22 8.57 -0.97
C LEU A 455 0.38 7.29 -0.88
N PHE A 456 0.58 6.47 0.16
CA PHE A 456 -0.10 5.17 0.25
C PHE A 456 -1.42 5.22 1.04
N PHE A 457 -1.57 6.19 1.94
CA PHE A 457 -2.63 6.21 2.95
C PHE A 457 -3.31 7.58 3.09
N GLY A 458 -2.54 8.66 3.29
CA GLY A 458 -3.08 10.00 3.58
C GLY A 458 -3.90 10.60 2.45
N MET A 459 -3.48 10.45 1.19
CA MET A 459 -4.24 10.92 0.02
C MET A 459 -5.60 10.22 -0.15
N TYR A 460 -5.76 9.04 0.45
CA TYR A 460 -7.03 8.30 0.47
C TYR A 460 -7.86 8.59 1.73
N GLY A 461 -7.48 9.64 2.45
CA GLY A 461 -8.14 10.12 3.65
C GLY A 461 -7.88 9.27 4.88
N LEU A 462 -6.92 8.33 4.90
CA LEU A 462 -6.56 7.62 6.13
C LEU A 462 -5.55 8.42 6.92
N ASP A 463 -5.93 8.76 8.14
CA ASP A 463 -5.05 9.39 9.09
C ASP A 463 -4.95 8.59 10.39
N THR A 464 -3.90 8.83 11.16
CA THR A 464 -3.63 8.13 12.41
C THR A 464 -2.81 9.00 13.36
N GLU A 465 -3.04 8.81 14.66
CA GLU A 465 -2.28 9.49 15.69
C GLU A 465 -2.22 8.66 16.99
N PRO A 466 -1.23 8.93 17.86
CA PRO A 466 -1.20 8.43 19.23
C PRO A 466 -2.49 8.74 19.98
N TRP A 467 -3.01 7.78 20.74
CA TRP A 467 -4.28 7.94 21.45
C TRP A 467 -4.23 7.36 22.88
N TRP A 468 -5.32 7.46 23.63
CA TRP A 468 -5.42 6.92 24.99
C TRP A 468 -6.73 6.18 25.27
N ARG A 469 -6.77 5.54 26.43
CA ARG A 469 -7.95 4.84 26.96
C ARG A 469 -8.41 5.48 28.27
N VAL A 470 -9.73 5.45 28.49
CA VAL A 470 -10.39 5.83 29.76
C VAL A 470 -11.14 4.61 30.27
N GLY A 471 -10.79 4.11 31.46
CA GLY A 471 -11.43 2.92 32.05
C GLY A 471 -11.25 1.65 31.21
N GLY A 472 -10.12 1.50 30.51
CA GLY A 472 -9.84 0.35 29.64
C GLY A 472 -10.53 0.38 28.27
N LYS A 473 -11.30 1.42 27.97
CA LYS A 473 -11.94 1.65 26.66
C LYS A 473 -11.29 2.81 25.95
N GLU A 474 -11.34 2.84 24.63
CA GLU A 474 -10.89 3.99 23.83
C GLU A 474 -11.58 5.28 24.32
N ALA A 475 -10.82 6.38 24.43
CA ALA A 475 -11.41 7.68 24.73
C ALA A 475 -12.37 8.10 23.60
N ALA A 476 -13.58 8.53 23.96
CA ALA A 476 -14.65 8.81 23.01
C ALA A 476 -14.64 10.24 22.44
N VAL A 477 -13.66 11.06 22.82
CA VAL A 477 -13.50 12.44 22.35
C VAL A 477 -12.91 12.49 20.94
N GLU A 478 -13.14 13.58 20.22
CA GLU A 478 -12.54 13.79 18.89
C GLU A 478 -11.22 14.58 18.96
N VAL A 479 -10.97 15.29 20.06
CA VAL A 479 -9.77 16.10 20.27
C VAL A 479 -8.86 15.42 21.28
N ALA A 480 -7.59 15.32 20.94
CA ALA A 480 -6.62 14.61 21.74
C ALA A 480 -6.19 15.42 22.99
N ASP A 481 -6.05 14.77 24.14
CA ASP A 481 -5.42 15.34 25.34
C ASP A 481 -3.93 14.92 25.37
N PRO A 482 -2.98 15.86 25.16
CA PRO A 482 -1.56 15.52 25.14
C PRO A 482 -1.05 14.85 26.42
N ALA A 483 -1.59 15.20 27.60
CA ALA A 483 -1.18 14.59 28.86
C ALA A 483 -1.64 13.14 28.95
N GLN A 484 -2.86 12.85 28.52
CA GLN A 484 -3.41 11.49 28.50
C GLN A 484 -2.71 10.61 27.44
N ILE A 485 -2.42 11.17 26.27
CA ILE A 485 -1.64 10.47 25.23
C ILE A 485 -0.28 10.06 25.77
N ARG A 486 0.44 10.99 26.42
CA ARG A 486 1.75 10.71 27.02
C ARG A 486 1.65 9.62 28.09
N ALA A 487 0.64 9.70 28.96
CA ALA A 487 0.41 8.70 30.00
C ALA A 487 0.09 7.31 29.41
N ALA A 488 -0.63 7.25 28.28
CA ALA A 488 -0.98 6.01 27.61
C ALA A 488 0.17 5.42 26.77
N ASN A 489 1.11 6.26 26.33
CA ASN A 489 2.23 5.89 25.47
C ASN A 489 3.57 6.38 26.01
N PRO A 490 3.95 6.05 27.26
CA PRO A 490 5.12 6.65 27.91
C PRO A 490 6.44 6.39 27.16
N GLU A 491 6.54 5.31 26.39
CA GLU A 491 7.72 5.00 25.57
C GLU A 491 7.82 5.82 24.29
N ALA A 492 6.72 6.39 23.82
CA ALA A 492 6.70 7.20 22.61
C ALA A 492 7.25 8.61 22.84
N PHE A 493 7.50 9.00 24.09
CA PHE A 493 7.96 10.32 24.49
C PHE A 493 9.23 10.22 25.37
N ASP A 494 10.03 11.27 25.35
CA ASP A 494 11.18 11.42 26.25
C ASP A 494 10.76 12.05 27.59
N ALA A 495 11.74 12.33 28.46
CA ALA A 495 11.49 12.93 29.77
C ALA A 495 10.93 14.37 29.69
N THR A 496 11.12 15.07 28.57
CA THR A 496 10.57 16.42 28.30
C THR A 496 9.14 16.35 27.76
N GLY A 497 8.67 15.16 27.41
CA GLY A 497 7.40 14.95 26.72
C GLY A 497 7.51 15.18 25.21
N ALA A 498 8.71 15.39 24.67
CA ALA A 498 8.93 15.43 23.24
C ALA A 498 8.79 14.01 22.68
N PRO A 499 8.12 13.83 21.52
CA PRO A 499 7.97 12.51 20.94
C PRO A 499 9.36 11.94 20.51
N ARG A 500 9.70 10.68 20.84
CA ARG A 500 10.96 10.00 20.40
C ARG A 500 10.96 9.69 18.91
N GLU A 501 12.10 9.37 18.29
CA GLU A 501 12.18 9.16 16.83
C GLU A 501 12.69 7.78 16.40
N GLY A 502 12.46 7.48 15.11
CA GLY A 502 12.97 6.28 14.44
C GLY A 502 12.68 4.98 15.18
N LYS A 503 13.74 4.21 15.48
CA LYS A 503 13.66 2.91 16.15
C LYS A 503 13.25 3.00 17.63
N GLU A 504 13.44 4.15 18.27
CA GLU A 504 13.13 4.38 19.67
C GLU A 504 11.66 4.77 19.89
N TYR A 505 11.01 5.28 18.85
CA TYR A 505 9.59 5.63 18.89
C TYR A 505 8.71 4.39 18.90
N ALA A 506 7.97 4.18 19.97
CA ALA A 506 7.05 3.07 20.02
C ALA A 506 5.77 3.38 20.79
N LEU A 507 4.65 3.16 20.10
CA LEU A 507 3.32 3.45 20.61
C LEU A 507 2.67 2.20 21.16
N ARG A 508 2.02 2.32 22.32
CA ARG A 508 1.15 1.27 22.85
C ARG A 508 -0.22 1.32 22.18
N TYR A 509 -0.68 2.53 21.85
CA TYR A 509 -2.03 2.78 21.41
C TYR A 509 -2.10 3.97 20.46
N ALA A 510 -2.72 3.76 19.30
CA ALA A 510 -3.00 4.78 18.30
C ALA A 510 -4.39 4.55 17.75
N THR A 511 -5.05 5.61 17.26
CA THR A 511 -6.36 5.47 16.62
C THR A 511 -6.30 5.87 15.16
N LEU A 512 -7.38 5.57 14.45
CA LEU A 512 -7.55 5.85 13.03
C LEU A 512 -8.56 6.97 12.85
N PHE A 513 -8.34 7.78 11.83
CA PHE A 513 -9.22 8.83 11.38
C PHE A 513 -9.47 8.68 9.88
N ARG A 514 -10.64 9.16 9.45
CA ARG A 514 -10.89 9.45 8.04
C ARG A 514 -10.93 10.95 7.83
N VAL A 515 -10.45 11.42 6.70
CA VAL A 515 -10.57 12.79 6.24
C VAL A 515 -11.44 12.80 4.97
N PRO A 516 -12.76 12.99 5.10
CA PRO A 516 -13.69 12.93 3.96
C PRO A 516 -13.53 14.15 3.04
N ALA A 517 -13.83 13.99 1.76
CA ALA A 517 -13.80 15.09 0.79
C ALA A 517 -14.69 16.27 1.22
N GLY A 518 -14.10 17.47 1.29
CA GLY A 518 -14.74 18.70 1.76
C GLY A 518 -15.11 18.72 3.24
N GLY A 519 -14.84 17.64 3.99
CA GLY A 519 -15.23 17.51 5.39
C GLY A 519 -14.02 17.45 6.31
N GLY A 520 -14.28 17.80 7.57
CA GLY A 520 -13.27 17.69 8.62
C GLY A 520 -12.96 16.24 8.97
N ARG A 521 -11.75 16.05 9.50
CA ARG A 521 -11.26 14.80 10.10
C ARG A 521 -12.27 14.18 11.08
N GLN A 522 -12.48 12.87 10.99
CA GLN A 522 -13.46 12.10 11.78
C GLN A 522 -12.82 10.83 12.32
N ARG A 523 -12.97 10.56 13.62
CA ARG A 523 -12.42 9.34 14.23
C ARG A 523 -13.14 8.09 13.74
N LEU A 524 -12.35 7.04 13.47
CA LEU A 524 -12.83 5.70 13.15
C LEU A 524 -12.66 4.84 14.40
N ALA A 525 -13.62 4.84 15.32
CA ALA A 525 -13.51 4.10 16.60
C ALA A 525 -13.26 2.59 16.44
N GLU A 526 -12.64 1.99 17.46
CA GLU A 526 -12.37 0.55 17.53
C GLU A 526 -13.70 -0.25 17.50
N PRO A 527 -13.89 -1.20 16.57
CA PRO A 527 -15.10 -2.00 16.51
C PRO A 527 -15.18 -2.93 17.73
N PRO A 528 -16.39 -3.22 18.25
CA PRO A 528 -16.56 -4.21 19.32
C PRO A 528 -16.26 -5.63 18.83
N ASP A 529 -16.03 -6.57 19.75
CA ASP A 529 -15.72 -7.98 19.42
C ASP A 529 -16.82 -8.68 18.61
N SER A 530 -18.08 -8.30 18.81
CA SER A 530 -19.22 -8.81 18.06
C SER A 530 -19.91 -7.68 17.32
N VAL A 531 -19.93 -7.79 16.00
CA VAL A 531 -20.46 -6.78 15.10
C VAL A 531 -21.69 -7.34 14.39
N THR A 532 -22.77 -6.55 14.41
CA THR A 532 -24.05 -6.91 13.79
C THR A 532 -24.40 -6.01 12.60
N GLN A 533 -23.59 -4.98 12.36
CA GLN A 533 -23.72 -4.03 11.26
C GLN A 533 -22.35 -3.53 10.78
N VAL A 534 -22.32 -2.90 9.59
CA VAL A 534 -21.14 -2.20 9.09
C VAL A 534 -20.94 -0.91 9.90
N LEU A 535 -19.81 -0.78 10.57
CA LEU A 535 -19.44 0.41 11.34
C LEU A 535 -18.62 1.39 10.48
N PRO A 536 -18.45 2.66 10.88
CA PRO A 536 -17.67 3.63 10.09
C PRO A 536 -16.26 3.14 9.72
N ARG A 537 -15.54 2.50 10.66
CA ARG A 537 -14.23 1.89 10.37
C ARG A 537 -14.32 0.79 9.31
N HIS A 538 -15.35 -0.06 9.37
CA HIS A 538 -15.58 -1.10 8.36
C HIS A 538 -15.87 -0.49 6.98
N ALA A 539 -16.80 0.47 6.92
CA ALA A 539 -17.17 1.13 5.68
C ALA A 539 -15.96 1.83 5.03
N PHE A 540 -15.10 2.45 5.85
CA PHE A 540 -13.86 3.07 5.38
C PHE A 540 -12.91 2.07 4.69
N PHE A 541 -12.81 0.85 5.23
CA PHE A 541 -12.05 -0.25 4.61
C PHE A 541 -12.83 -1.00 3.51
N GLY A 542 -13.89 -0.41 2.97
CA GLY A 542 -14.65 -0.97 1.85
C GLY A 542 -15.52 -2.17 2.22
N VAL A 543 -15.87 -2.32 3.50
CA VAL A 543 -16.79 -3.38 3.92
C VAL A 543 -18.22 -3.03 3.53
N THR A 544 -18.89 -3.97 2.87
CA THR A 544 -20.33 -3.97 2.61
C THR A 544 -20.98 -5.19 3.25
N ALA A 545 -22.30 -5.17 3.49
CA ALA A 545 -23.02 -6.28 4.09
C ALA A 545 -24.33 -6.61 3.36
N LYS A 546 -24.64 -7.91 3.28
CA LYS A 546 -25.94 -8.46 2.89
C LYS A 546 -26.36 -9.49 3.94
N GLY A 547 -27.15 -9.04 4.91
CA GLY A 547 -27.50 -9.85 6.09
C GLY A 547 -26.27 -10.12 6.95
N LYS A 548 -25.96 -11.39 7.22
CA LYS A 548 -24.77 -11.82 7.98
C LYS A 548 -23.51 -12.01 7.12
N ALA A 549 -23.59 -11.80 5.81
CA ALA A 549 -22.46 -11.91 4.90
C ALA A 549 -21.86 -10.51 4.63
N TYR A 550 -20.61 -10.34 5.01
CA TYR A 550 -19.82 -9.13 4.85
C TYR A 550 -18.78 -9.35 3.75
N THR A 551 -18.64 -8.38 2.85
CA THR A 551 -17.65 -8.41 1.76
C THR A 551 -16.72 -7.23 1.87
N VAL A 552 -15.42 -7.47 1.86
CA VAL A 552 -14.36 -6.45 1.90
C VAL A 552 -13.86 -6.17 0.48
N ALA A 553 -13.84 -4.90 0.11
CA ALA A 553 -13.38 -4.44 -1.19
C ALA A 553 -11.83 -4.52 -1.33
N PRO A 554 -11.30 -4.62 -2.55
CA PRO A 554 -9.90 -4.96 -2.80
C PRO A 554 -8.87 -3.84 -2.58
N GLU A 555 -9.30 -2.59 -2.57
CA GLU A 555 -8.44 -1.42 -2.77
C GLU A 555 -7.42 -1.28 -1.64
N TRP A 556 -7.85 -1.47 -0.40
CA TRP A 556 -6.98 -1.37 0.77
C TRP A 556 -5.94 -2.50 0.85
N CYS A 557 -6.26 -3.70 0.35
CA CYS A 557 -5.27 -4.77 0.22
C CYS A 557 -4.20 -4.37 -0.80
N GLY A 558 -4.60 -3.82 -1.95
CA GLY A 558 -3.67 -3.32 -2.97
C GLY A 558 -2.75 -2.22 -2.45
N ARG A 559 -3.30 -1.22 -1.75
CA ARG A 559 -2.54 -0.08 -1.20
C ARG A 559 -1.46 -0.52 -0.23
N ILE A 560 -1.80 -1.37 0.73
CA ILE A 560 -0.81 -1.85 1.69
C ILE A 560 0.26 -2.72 1.01
N ARG A 561 -0.13 -3.59 0.06
CA ARG A 561 0.85 -4.34 -0.72
C ARG A 561 1.83 -3.42 -1.45
N LEU A 562 1.31 -2.39 -2.10
CA LEU A 562 2.15 -1.42 -2.81
C LEU A 562 3.10 -0.68 -1.85
N ALA A 563 2.62 -0.30 -0.66
CA ALA A 563 3.47 0.28 0.37
C ALA A 563 4.62 -0.67 0.76
N SER A 564 4.35 -1.96 1.00
CA SER A 564 5.40 -2.94 1.28
C SER A 564 6.37 -3.16 0.11
N LEU A 565 5.90 -3.10 -1.14
CA LEU A 565 6.76 -3.31 -2.31
C LEU A 565 7.63 -2.09 -2.61
N CYS A 566 7.12 -0.88 -2.40
CA CYS A 566 7.75 0.37 -2.86
C CYS A 566 8.27 1.27 -1.73
N SER A 567 8.12 0.91 -0.45
CA SER A 567 8.57 1.73 0.69
C SER A 567 9.47 0.94 1.62
N LEU A 568 10.79 1.17 1.51
CA LEU A 568 11.76 0.67 2.49
C LEU A 568 11.40 1.11 3.93
N PRO A 569 11.05 2.38 4.21
CA PRO A 569 10.66 2.79 5.56
C PRO A 569 9.45 2.05 6.12
N TYR A 570 8.45 1.69 5.28
CA TYR A 570 7.28 0.93 5.75
C TYR A 570 7.69 -0.45 6.27
N ASN A 571 8.55 -1.16 5.52
CA ASN A 571 9.06 -2.48 5.91
C ASN A 571 9.97 -2.41 7.14
N VAL A 572 10.82 -1.37 7.24
CA VAL A 572 11.64 -1.13 8.45
C VAL A 572 10.74 -0.91 9.67
N VAL A 573 9.67 -0.13 9.55
CA VAL A 573 8.71 0.10 10.62
C VAL A 573 7.97 -1.18 11.02
N GLN A 574 7.64 -2.07 10.08
CA GLN A 574 7.11 -3.39 10.42
C GLN A 574 8.08 -4.17 11.33
N VAL A 575 9.38 -4.20 10.99
CA VAL A 575 10.41 -4.88 11.80
C VAL A 575 10.57 -4.25 13.17
N TRP A 576 10.66 -2.91 13.23
CA TRP A 576 10.77 -2.22 14.53
C TRP A 576 9.55 -2.47 15.42
N THR A 577 8.34 -2.49 14.85
CA THR A 577 7.11 -2.77 15.59
C THR A 577 7.08 -4.23 16.08
N ALA A 578 7.56 -5.17 15.26
CA ALA A 578 7.70 -6.57 15.64
C ALA A 578 8.68 -6.78 16.81
N VAL A 579 9.84 -6.12 16.77
CA VAL A 579 10.83 -6.14 17.86
C VAL A 579 10.30 -5.48 19.12
N TRP A 580 9.53 -4.40 18.97
CA TRP A 580 8.93 -3.73 20.12
C TRP A 580 7.75 -4.52 20.73
N ARG A 581 7.17 -5.49 20.03
CA ARG A 581 6.14 -6.37 20.63
C ARG A 581 6.64 -7.08 21.89
N PHE A 582 7.94 -7.35 22.01
CA PHE A 582 8.56 -7.90 23.23
C PHE A 582 8.44 -6.94 24.42
N GLU A 583 8.57 -5.63 24.20
CA GLU A 583 8.41 -4.61 25.23
C GLU A 583 6.97 -4.56 25.73
N ARG A 584 6.01 -4.66 24.81
CA ARG A 584 4.59 -4.73 25.13
C ARG A 584 4.26 -5.98 25.93
N LEU A 585 4.79 -7.14 25.52
CA LEU A 585 4.65 -8.40 26.22
C LEU A 585 5.23 -8.33 27.64
N ALA A 586 6.43 -7.78 27.81
CA ALA A 586 7.08 -7.66 29.12
C ALA A 586 6.26 -6.86 30.14
N ARG A 587 5.49 -5.88 29.64
CA ARG A 587 4.65 -4.97 30.43
C ARG A 587 3.17 -5.32 30.41
N GLN A 588 2.82 -6.46 29.80
CA GLN A 588 1.43 -6.85 29.66
C GLN A 588 0.77 -7.02 31.04
N PRO A 589 -0.41 -6.41 31.28
CA PRO A 589 -1.14 -6.64 32.52
C PRO A 589 -1.44 -8.13 32.71
N LEU A 590 -1.22 -8.65 33.92
CA LEU A 590 -1.42 -10.07 34.22
C LEU A 590 -2.90 -10.48 34.25
N GLY A 591 -3.82 -9.51 34.37
CA GLY A 591 -5.24 -9.79 34.51
C GLY A 591 -5.51 -10.66 35.76
N LYS A 592 -6.02 -11.88 35.54
CA LYS A 592 -6.28 -12.86 36.61
C LYS A 592 -5.06 -13.74 36.93
N ALA A 593 -4.06 -13.77 36.06
CA ALA A 593 -2.86 -14.58 36.27
C ALA A 593 -2.06 -14.05 37.46
N LYS A 594 -1.47 -14.96 38.22
CA LYS A 594 -0.67 -14.61 39.39
C LYS A 594 0.82 -14.81 39.16
N LEU A 595 1.20 -15.73 38.28
CA LEU A 595 2.61 -16.04 38.00
C LEU A 595 3.40 -16.38 39.27
N LEU A 596 2.78 -17.18 40.14
CA LEU A 596 3.34 -17.59 41.42
C LEU A 596 3.98 -18.98 41.30
N VAL A 597 5.25 -19.10 41.66
CA VAL A 597 5.93 -20.40 41.82
C VAL A 597 6.21 -20.60 43.31
N ARG A 598 5.51 -21.56 43.93
CA ARG A 598 5.60 -21.85 45.38
C ARG A 598 5.46 -20.59 46.26
N GLY A 599 4.48 -19.75 45.94
CA GLY A 599 4.17 -18.52 46.68
C GLY A 599 5.04 -17.31 46.34
N ARG A 600 6.08 -17.48 45.51
CA ARG A 600 6.92 -16.36 45.05
C ARG A 600 6.41 -15.79 43.73
N GLN A 601 6.29 -14.46 43.67
CA GLN A 601 5.88 -13.69 42.50
C GLN A 601 7.00 -13.60 41.47
N TYR A 602 6.67 -13.83 40.20
CA TYR A 602 7.54 -13.63 39.05
C TYR A 602 6.85 -12.76 37.98
N ARG A 603 7.65 -12.32 37.01
CA ARG A 603 7.24 -11.59 35.81
C ARG A 603 7.27 -12.53 34.60
N ILE A 604 6.59 -12.16 33.52
CA ILE A 604 6.56 -12.94 32.27
C ILE A 604 7.98 -13.31 31.81
N ARG A 605 8.87 -12.33 31.76
CA ARG A 605 10.26 -12.51 31.32
C ARG A 605 11.08 -13.51 32.14
N ASP A 606 10.72 -13.75 33.41
CA ASP A 606 11.45 -14.70 34.27
C ASP A 606 11.20 -16.15 33.82
N PHE A 607 10.11 -16.40 33.09
CA PHE A 607 9.77 -17.68 32.48
C PHE A 607 10.28 -17.83 31.04
N VAL A 608 10.64 -16.72 30.40
CA VAL A 608 10.89 -16.63 28.96
C VAL A 608 12.34 -16.22 28.73
N THR A 609 13.25 -17.07 29.16
CA THR A 609 14.70 -16.78 29.17
C THR A 609 15.46 -17.48 28.04
N SER A 610 14.80 -18.26 27.19
CA SER A 610 15.40 -18.87 26.00
C SER A 610 14.76 -18.34 24.72
N GLU A 611 15.48 -18.40 23.59
CA GLU A 611 14.93 -17.94 22.30
C GLU A 611 13.72 -18.78 21.88
N TYR A 612 13.75 -20.08 22.16
CA TYR A 612 12.61 -20.97 21.93
C TYR A 612 11.37 -20.56 22.73
N ALA A 613 11.54 -20.29 24.03
CA ALA A 613 10.45 -19.80 24.88
C ALA A 613 9.92 -18.46 24.37
N ALA A 614 10.82 -17.54 24.00
CA ALA A 614 10.50 -16.24 23.44
C ALA A 614 9.66 -16.35 22.16
N ALA A 615 10.03 -17.24 21.24
CA ALA A 615 9.28 -17.53 20.03
C ALA A 615 7.88 -18.07 20.32
N LEU A 616 7.74 -19.04 21.24
CA LEU A 616 6.45 -19.62 21.62
C LEU A 616 5.48 -18.59 22.18
N VAL A 617 5.98 -17.71 23.04
CA VAL A 617 5.17 -16.69 23.72
C VAL A 617 4.81 -15.57 22.77
N ILE A 618 5.72 -15.15 21.89
CA ILE A 618 5.43 -14.10 20.89
C ILE A 618 4.44 -14.60 19.83
N ASP A 619 4.56 -15.83 19.33
CA ASP A 619 3.55 -16.43 18.44
C ASP A 619 2.17 -16.42 19.11
N GLN A 620 2.09 -16.79 20.40
CA GLN A 620 0.84 -16.65 21.13
C GLN A 620 0.40 -15.20 21.28
N HIS A 621 1.31 -14.27 21.56
CA HIS A 621 0.97 -12.85 21.69
C HIS A 621 0.47 -12.23 20.37
N ILE A 622 0.93 -12.72 19.23
CA ILE A 622 0.45 -12.28 17.92
C ILE A 622 -1.01 -12.69 17.71
N ASN A 623 -1.33 -13.93 18.04
CA ASN A 623 -2.63 -14.53 17.69
C ASN A 623 -3.68 -14.42 18.81
N ALA A 624 -3.24 -14.31 20.06
CA ALA A 624 -4.07 -14.42 21.25
C ALA A 624 -3.42 -13.70 22.47
N PRO A 625 -3.12 -12.39 22.38
CA PRO A 625 -2.34 -11.67 23.39
C PRO A 625 -2.90 -11.81 24.80
N PHE A 626 -4.21 -11.63 24.98
CA PHE A 626 -4.88 -11.70 26.28
C PHE A 626 -4.72 -13.05 27.01
N TRP A 627 -4.43 -14.13 26.28
CA TRP A 627 -4.29 -15.47 26.85
C TRP A 627 -2.87 -15.81 27.31
N VAL A 628 -1.89 -14.95 27.03
CA VAL A 628 -0.48 -15.23 27.37
C VAL A 628 -0.28 -15.36 28.89
N PRO A 629 -0.68 -14.39 29.74
CA PRO A 629 -0.47 -14.51 31.19
C PRO A 629 -1.16 -15.74 31.79
N GLU A 630 -2.39 -16.03 31.38
CA GLU A 630 -3.12 -17.21 31.87
C GLU A 630 -2.50 -18.53 31.40
N ALA A 631 -1.96 -18.58 30.17
CA ALA A 631 -1.26 -19.77 29.67
C ALA A 631 0.03 -20.01 30.45
N ILE A 632 0.78 -18.97 30.81
CA ILE A 632 1.95 -19.08 31.69
C ILE A 632 1.52 -19.61 33.06
N ASP A 633 0.47 -19.05 33.67
CA ASP A 633 -0.01 -19.50 34.99
C ASP A 633 -0.46 -20.97 34.98
N ARG A 634 -1.16 -21.42 33.94
CA ARG A 634 -1.51 -22.84 33.76
C ARG A 634 -0.27 -23.71 33.56
N ALA A 635 0.71 -23.25 32.81
CA ALA A 635 1.97 -23.97 32.57
C ALA A 635 2.80 -24.11 33.86
N ILE A 636 2.82 -23.09 34.73
CA ILE A 636 3.43 -23.17 36.08
C ILE A 636 2.75 -24.29 36.87
N ASN A 637 1.42 -24.25 36.97
CA ASN A 637 0.65 -25.23 37.74
C ASN A 637 0.83 -26.66 37.19
N ARG A 638 0.90 -26.81 35.87
CA ARG A 638 1.18 -28.10 35.23
C ARG A 638 2.59 -28.60 35.54
N THR A 639 3.57 -27.70 35.56
CA THR A 639 4.98 -28.01 35.86
C THR A 639 5.14 -28.49 37.30
N GLU A 640 4.58 -27.77 38.29
CA GLU A 640 4.64 -28.20 39.69
C GLU A 640 3.95 -29.56 39.90
N ARG A 641 2.74 -29.77 39.34
CA ARG A 641 2.05 -31.07 39.43
C ARG A 641 2.82 -32.21 38.75
N ALA A 642 3.53 -31.92 37.66
CA ALA A 642 4.36 -32.92 37.00
C ALA A 642 5.53 -33.32 37.90
N ILE A 643 6.22 -32.34 38.49
CA ILE A 643 7.33 -32.55 39.42
C ILE A 643 6.87 -33.33 40.65
N GLU A 644 5.76 -32.97 41.28
CA GLU A 644 5.20 -33.65 42.47
C GLU A 644 5.01 -35.16 42.28
N ARG A 645 4.76 -35.61 41.05
CA ARG A 645 4.56 -37.03 40.70
C ARG A 645 5.86 -37.79 40.43
N MET A 646 7.00 -37.11 40.35
CA MET A 646 8.29 -37.72 40.06
C MET A 646 8.98 -38.27 41.32
N ALA A 647 9.93 -39.19 41.13
CA ALA A 647 10.76 -39.71 42.22
C ALA A 647 11.66 -38.60 42.83
N GLU A 648 12.11 -38.81 44.07
CA GLU A 648 12.88 -37.82 44.86
C GLU A 648 14.12 -37.23 44.14
N PRO A 649 14.91 -38.01 43.38
CA PRO A 649 16.06 -37.43 42.67
C PRO A 649 15.63 -36.40 41.61
N ALA A 650 14.63 -36.73 40.81
CA ALA A 650 14.09 -35.83 39.78
C ALA A 650 13.38 -34.62 40.38
N ARG A 651 12.65 -34.79 41.49
CA ARG A 651 12.03 -33.67 42.23
C ARG A 651 13.06 -32.66 42.74
N THR A 652 14.17 -33.18 43.25
CA THR A 652 15.29 -32.35 43.73
C THR A 652 15.98 -31.64 42.58
N GLU A 653 16.25 -32.35 41.48
CA GLU A 653 16.87 -31.77 40.28
C GLU A 653 16.00 -30.67 39.66
N LEU A 654 14.70 -30.89 39.58
CA LEU A 654 13.73 -29.99 38.97
C LEU A 654 13.13 -28.98 39.94
N ARG A 655 13.67 -28.76 41.15
CA ARG A 655 13.16 -27.68 42.02
C ARG A 655 13.29 -26.32 41.31
N PRO A 656 12.31 -25.41 41.47
CA PRO A 656 12.29 -24.14 40.74
C PRO A 656 13.41 -23.18 41.13
N PHE A 657 13.91 -23.24 42.36
CA PHE A 657 14.99 -22.39 42.87
C PHE A 657 15.75 -23.10 43.98
N ASP A 658 16.97 -22.66 44.27
CA ASP A 658 17.75 -23.15 45.40
C ASP A 658 17.24 -22.55 46.72
N GLU A 659 17.43 -23.26 47.83
CA GLU A 659 16.96 -22.82 49.15
C GLU A 659 17.65 -21.52 49.60
N GLY A 660 16.89 -20.64 50.26
CA GLY A 660 17.45 -19.51 51.00
C GLY A 660 17.72 -18.21 50.22
N THR A 661 17.32 -18.07 48.95
CA THR A 661 17.51 -16.80 48.21
C THR A 661 16.37 -16.45 47.26
N SER A 662 16.23 -15.15 46.96
CA SER A 662 15.45 -14.62 45.84
C SER A 662 16.11 -14.87 44.47
N GLY A 663 16.70 -16.07 44.27
CA GLY A 663 17.41 -16.44 43.03
C GLY A 663 16.50 -16.60 41.80
N PRO A 664 17.05 -16.66 40.58
CA PRO A 664 16.28 -16.91 39.36
C PRO A 664 15.68 -18.33 39.33
N LEU A 665 14.72 -18.56 38.44
CA LEU A 665 14.21 -19.91 38.17
C LEU A 665 15.33 -20.77 37.57
N ARG A 666 15.48 -22.02 38.05
CA ARG A 666 16.54 -22.94 37.61
C ARG A 666 16.28 -23.44 36.19
N ALA A 667 17.34 -23.60 35.41
CA ALA A 667 17.26 -24.04 34.02
C ALA A 667 16.51 -25.38 33.83
N PRO A 668 16.75 -26.44 34.62
CA PRO A 668 15.98 -27.69 34.48
C PRO A 668 14.46 -27.50 34.65
N TRP A 669 14.04 -26.67 35.61
CA TRP A 669 12.63 -26.34 35.81
C TRP A 669 12.07 -25.55 34.62
N LEU A 670 12.82 -24.56 34.12
CA LEU A 670 12.42 -23.75 32.97
C LEU A 670 12.27 -24.57 31.69
N ARG A 671 13.12 -25.57 31.44
CA ARG A 671 12.97 -26.49 30.30
C ARG A 671 11.66 -27.31 30.39
N LEU A 672 11.34 -27.84 31.58
CA LEU A 672 10.06 -28.53 31.79
C LEU A 672 8.86 -27.58 31.65
N PHE A 673 8.99 -26.35 32.15
CA PHE A 673 8.00 -25.30 31.99
C PHE A 673 7.73 -24.99 30.51
N GLN A 674 8.77 -24.87 29.67
CA GLN A 674 8.61 -24.61 28.23
C GLN A 674 7.77 -25.68 27.53
N ILE A 675 8.02 -26.96 27.84
CA ILE A 675 7.22 -28.09 27.31
C ILE A 675 5.76 -27.97 27.75
N ASN A 676 5.53 -27.65 29.02
CA ASN A 676 4.18 -27.47 29.55
C ASN A 676 3.49 -26.21 29.00
N TYR A 677 4.23 -25.14 28.72
CA TYR A 677 3.71 -23.94 28.08
C TYR A 677 3.28 -24.22 26.64
N LEU A 678 4.10 -24.95 25.88
CA LEU A 678 3.72 -25.44 24.56
C LEU A 678 2.40 -26.24 24.63
N ALA A 679 2.17 -27.03 25.68
CA ALA A 679 0.91 -27.75 25.87
C ALA A 679 -0.28 -26.86 26.25
N GLU A 680 -0.06 -25.82 27.07
CA GLU A 680 -1.11 -24.97 27.66
C GLU A 680 -1.49 -23.72 26.85
N ARG A 681 -0.67 -23.34 25.85
CA ARG A 681 -0.95 -22.20 24.99
C ARG A 681 -2.25 -22.40 24.19
N ASN A 682 -3.09 -21.37 24.16
CA ASN A 682 -4.41 -21.42 23.52
C ASN A 682 -4.39 -20.66 22.19
N LEU A 683 -4.46 -21.40 21.08
CA LEU A 683 -4.28 -20.88 19.72
C LEU A 683 -5.22 -21.57 18.72
N VAL A 684 -5.65 -20.81 17.71
CA VAL A 684 -6.27 -21.37 16.50
C VAL A 684 -5.17 -22.00 15.63
N GLY A 685 -5.39 -23.21 15.12
CA GLY A 685 -4.38 -23.92 14.33
C GLY A 685 -3.14 -24.31 15.13
N LYS A 686 -3.29 -24.51 16.45
CA LYS A 686 -2.18 -24.77 17.40
C LYS A 686 -1.21 -25.83 16.90
N ALA A 687 -1.68 -26.98 16.43
CA ALA A 687 -0.80 -28.08 16.01
C ALA A 687 0.17 -27.67 14.90
N ASP A 688 -0.30 -26.99 13.86
CA ASP A 688 0.54 -26.52 12.75
C ASP A 688 1.54 -25.46 13.22
N ARG A 689 1.11 -24.55 14.10
CA ARG A 689 1.96 -23.50 14.68
C ARG A 689 3.05 -24.09 15.57
N ASP A 690 2.69 -25.02 16.45
CA ASP A 690 3.60 -25.76 17.31
C ASP A 690 4.65 -26.47 16.46
N MET A 691 4.22 -27.23 15.43
CA MET A 691 5.15 -27.95 14.54
C MET A 691 6.14 -27.01 13.85
N ARG A 692 5.71 -25.83 13.41
CA ARG A 692 6.62 -24.86 12.78
C ARG A 692 7.65 -24.32 13.75
N ILE A 693 7.26 -23.96 14.97
CA ILE A 693 8.20 -23.43 15.98
C ILE A 693 9.15 -24.51 16.49
N THR A 694 8.65 -25.72 16.74
CA THR A 694 9.50 -26.88 17.09
C THR A 694 10.47 -27.21 15.95
N GLY A 695 10.04 -27.12 14.69
CA GLY A 695 10.93 -27.29 13.55
C GLY A 695 12.04 -26.23 13.45
N LEU A 696 11.82 -25.03 14.02
CA LEU A 696 12.86 -24.00 14.12
C LEU A 696 13.85 -24.30 15.26
N HIS A 697 13.44 -24.96 16.33
CA HIS A 697 14.37 -25.42 17.38
C HIS A 697 15.39 -26.42 16.83
N ASP A 698 14.94 -27.37 16.01
CA ASP A 698 15.78 -28.43 15.41
C ASP A 698 16.42 -28.03 14.07
N ARG A 699 16.59 -26.73 13.79
CA ARG A 699 17.09 -26.25 12.50
C ARG A 699 18.62 -26.21 12.46
N PHE A 700 19.19 -26.91 11.49
CA PHE A 700 20.63 -26.91 11.18
C PHE A 700 20.86 -26.37 9.76
N ASN A 701 22.01 -25.74 9.54
CA ASN A 701 22.47 -25.34 8.20
C ASN A 701 23.14 -26.51 7.47
N ASP A 702 23.59 -26.29 6.23
CA ASP A 702 24.22 -27.31 5.39
C ASP A 702 25.56 -27.84 5.95
N THR A 703 26.15 -27.15 6.93
CA THR A 703 27.38 -27.57 7.63
C THR A 703 27.09 -28.26 8.98
N ASN A 704 25.84 -28.66 9.24
CA ASN A 704 25.37 -29.15 10.54
C ASN A 704 25.58 -28.18 11.71
N GLY A 705 25.81 -26.89 11.40
CA GLY A 705 25.80 -25.81 12.38
C GLY A 705 24.37 -25.52 12.79
N TRP A 706 24.14 -25.48 14.10
CA TRP A 706 22.83 -25.14 14.64
C TRP A 706 22.51 -23.67 14.33
N VAL A 707 21.35 -23.43 13.71
CA VAL A 707 20.88 -22.09 13.29
C VAL A 707 19.44 -21.83 13.72
N GLY A 708 18.95 -22.65 14.67
CA GLY A 708 17.59 -22.64 15.18
C GLY A 708 17.31 -21.61 16.26
N LEU A 709 16.27 -21.89 17.05
CA LEU A 709 15.89 -21.15 18.27
C LEU A 709 16.44 -21.82 19.52
N ASP A 710 17.35 -21.16 20.25
CA ASP A 710 18.08 -21.79 21.35
C ASP A 710 17.12 -22.15 22.49
N PRO A 711 16.98 -23.45 22.87
CA PRO A 711 16.11 -23.85 23.98
C PRO A 711 16.68 -23.48 25.35
N GLU A 712 17.98 -23.21 25.45
CA GLU A 712 18.68 -23.15 26.72
C GLU A 712 18.21 -21.94 27.55
N PRO A 713 17.71 -22.14 28.78
CA PRO A 713 17.34 -21.03 29.64
C PRO A 713 18.53 -20.09 29.90
N GLY A 714 18.37 -18.81 29.55
CA GLY A 714 19.41 -17.79 29.59
C GLY A 714 19.93 -17.38 28.21
N SER A 715 19.61 -18.12 27.14
CA SER A 715 20.03 -17.78 25.77
C SER A 715 19.36 -16.53 25.20
N PHE A 716 18.20 -16.14 25.72
CA PHE A 716 17.49 -14.94 25.29
C PHE A 716 17.72 -13.76 26.23
N ALA A 717 18.48 -12.78 25.74
CA ALA A 717 18.77 -11.51 26.43
C ALA A 717 17.92 -10.34 25.92
N GLY A 718 16.80 -10.59 25.23
CA GLY A 718 16.03 -9.53 24.54
C GLY A 718 15.11 -8.67 25.42
N TRP A 719 15.08 -8.89 26.73
CA TRP A 719 14.22 -8.11 27.64
C TRP A 719 14.85 -6.77 28.00
N VAL A 720 14.02 -5.74 28.13
CA VAL A 720 14.48 -4.40 28.55
C VAL A 720 14.06 -4.09 29.98
N GLY A 721 14.99 -3.45 30.69
CA GLY A 721 14.87 -3.05 32.09
C GLY A 721 15.17 -4.16 33.10
N PRO A 722 15.51 -3.81 34.35
CA PRO A 722 15.72 -4.75 35.46
C PRO A 722 14.42 -5.29 36.06
#